data_AF-A0A8H8RV13-F1
#
_entry.id   AF-A0A8H8RV13-F1
#
_cell.length_a   1.000
_cell.length_b   1.000
_cell.length_c   1.000
_cell.angle_alpha   90.00
_cell.angle_beta   90.00
_cell.angle_gamma   90.00
#
_symmetry.space_group_name_H-M   'P 1'
#
loop_
_entity.id
_entity.type
_entity.pdbx_description
1 polymer ?
#
loop_
_entity_poly.entity_id
_entity_poly.type
_entity_poly.pdbx_seq_one_letter_code
_entity_poly.pdbx_strand_id
1 'polypeptide(L)'
;MVTLKAVPSAPSQIQDDAIMGTNNSSIVSKRSVERLYFPDEPHFFRYFVKKPQRRSPLINRGYWLSDPLSWQCLSRYPALCNNVSFVDIDYKELMLKKRDMVNRTPELKEFFTNVELLEGDILLRSDQYLQIGCDLRDLDTLDKALASAFDFKEIEILFVAEVSITYMDAHYADNLIEWASKFQARFCLLEQLLPEGISHPFARSMMAHFQKLKTPLKAVEKYPTLSTQQQRFHARGWQHVSARNLWELWGSPDFLSSRDRMALDAVENFDEYEELALFGCHYVLLVADNIKSAAIEHLSRTEIKLGAPLSSIQMEIQYSESPKGCGYRRFAAGLPLKSNRTSVKIGNLGGAGSETRSDSCDIYADNLQVDPHTEAWKSQFCPSKRQCHTITDLGDTGSLLCGGRTSPDNALKDCWLYHKWVDQWERVDDLPLPLYRHQAVNVGHGVLISTGRVSSRAISSGYHLWSRLFGWMECNLHGDVPPPTFGATLLAFDTGMTLDTSTIKRGIVAGGMLADAVVQRGIWEWELDHDAQHPNLRFQRSLLFPDNSEHHQYLARFGANVVNYKNNTYVLGGVIQDKLLGVSDEICAIDAQGSFHIIPRTEDDQAPRPLLVGATIMATNNSILIMGGGATCFSFGTFWNGGCYTLSPSPSSDSSDAFGFVKTIAPQPQIIGIQTSVPTKHTSAKLTTVHRMRIMSPEDFDQILQTAVPVILEGLAIGSCTEKWTDEYLKETVGPEREVNSVIVHQSESSYLDFATKNFKYITMGFGKFVDSISNQGKLYLRSLSAQSPTDTPSDLSKDYPTLSADFNLPNELEYVTNNSHSAPLRIAGPVTMWLHYDVMANVLCQIRGQKRLVLFPPHDIMHLGFEPGASSSSINVFEHLQDPYLSFTHPYEAILEPGDILFIPSLWLHTAKPETGVSVAVNVFFRDLKTGYGVGRDVYGNRDLQPYEKGRQDIKKIIKAFDKLPKAVQNFYLQRLAAEFQQKSLNI
;
A
#
# COMPACT_ATOMS: atom_id res chain seq x y z
N MET A 1 -26.19 31.42 8.63
CA MET A 1 -25.16 30.59 7.96
C MET A 1 -25.82 29.80 6.84
N VAL A 2 -25.33 29.91 5.61
CA VAL A 2 -25.90 29.32 4.40
C VAL A 2 -24.92 28.33 3.78
N THR A 3 -25.22 27.04 3.83
CA THR A 3 -24.44 25.98 3.19
C THR A 3 -24.91 25.82 1.75
N LEU A 4 -24.03 26.11 0.79
CA LEU A 4 -24.27 25.98 -0.64
C LEU A 4 -23.76 24.62 -1.11
N LYS A 5 -24.67 23.68 -1.39
CA LYS A 5 -24.33 22.41 -2.02
C LYS A 5 -24.81 22.45 -3.46
N ALA A 6 -23.85 22.62 -4.36
CA ALA A 6 -24.05 22.54 -5.79
C ALA A 6 -23.54 21.22 -6.31
N VAL A 7 -24.20 20.70 -7.34
CA VAL A 7 -23.55 19.85 -8.32
C VAL A 7 -24.23 19.82 -9.72
N PRO A 8 -23.58 20.27 -10.82
CA PRO A 8 -24.15 20.04 -12.18
C PRO A 8 -23.26 20.02 -13.45
N SER A 9 -23.72 19.26 -14.48
CA SER A 9 -24.02 19.79 -15.86
C SER A 9 -24.94 18.82 -16.68
N ALA A 10 -25.88 19.38 -17.48
CA ALA A 10 -27.05 18.75 -18.16
C ALA A 10 -26.77 17.75 -19.33
N PRO A 11 -27.77 17.07 -19.95
CA PRO A 11 -29.11 16.65 -19.54
C PRO A 11 -29.18 15.09 -19.48
N SER A 12 -28.19 14.45 -18.86
CA SER A 12 -28.28 13.00 -18.61
C SER A 12 -28.45 12.80 -17.11
N GLN A 13 -29.61 12.29 -16.71
CA GLN A 13 -29.93 11.95 -15.32
C GLN A 13 -28.83 11.07 -14.67
N ILE A 14 -28.11 10.31 -15.50
CA ILE A 14 -26.96 9.47 -15.15
C ILE A 14 -25.77 10.26 -14.58
N GLN A 15 -25.50 11.47 -15.09
CA GLN A 15 -24.39 12.29 -14.61
C GLN A 15 -24.72 12.91 -13.24
N ASP A 16 -25.95 13.40 -13.08
CA ASP A 16 -26.42 13.95 -11.81
C ASP A 16 -26.43 12.88 -10.71
N ASP A 17 -26.90 11.66 -11.02
CA ASP A 17 -26.86 10.50 -10.12
C ASP A 17 -25.43 10.16 -9.65
N ALA A 18 -24.47 10.20 -10.58
CA ALA A 18 -23.08 9.88 -10.27
C ALA A 18 -22.46 10.89 -9.31
N ILE A 19 -22.80 12.18 -9.45
CA ILE A 19 -22.27 13.20 -8.56
C ILE A 19 -23.04 13.27 -7.23
N MET A 20 -24.35 12.98 -7.21
CA MET A 20 -25.05 12.72 -5.94
C MET A 20 -24.36 11.59 -5.14
N GLY A 21 -23.71 10.64 -5.83
CA GLY A 21 -22.89 9.59 -5.24
C GLY A 21 -21.60 10.07 -4.54
N THR A 22 -21.02 11.22 -4.89
CA THR A 22 -19.80 11.73 -4.23
C THR A 22 -20.07 12.17 -2.79
N ASN A 23 -21.27 12.67 -2.52
CA ASN A 23 -21.75 13.00 -1.17
C ASN A 23 -21.70 11.77 -0.24
N ASN A 24 -22.04 10.58 -0.75
CA ASN A 24 -21.93 9.35 0.03
C ASN A 24 -20.46 9.03 0.40
N SER A 25 -19.52 9.27 -0.53
CA SER A 25 -18.09 9.00 -0.29
C SER A 25 -17.46 9.97 0.72
N SER A 26 -17.79 11.26 0.63
CA SER A 26 -17.29 12.27 1.56
C SER A 26 -17.87 12.07 2.96
N ILE A 27 -19.19 11.86 3.09
CA ILE A 27 -19.85 11.60 4.39
C ILE A 27 -19.32 10.33 5.05
N VAL A 28 -19.04 9.27 4.28
CA VAL A 28 -18.38 8.06 4.82
C VAL A 28 -17.01 8.39 5.39
N SER A 29 -16.26 9.28 4.74
CA SER A 29 -14.93 9.71 5.22
C SER A 29 -15.04 10.59 6.46
N LYS A 30 -15.97 11.55 6.49
CA LYS A 30 -16.25 12.36 7.68
C LYS A 30 -16.73 11.50 8.87
N ARG A 31 -17.52 10.45 8.64
CA ARG A 31 -17.90 9.49 9.68
C ARG A 31 -16.72 8.70 10.26
N SER A 32 -15.76 8.33 9.41
CA SER A 32 -14.54 7.66 9.85
C SER A 32 -13.76 8.56 10.83
N VAL A 33 -13.67 9.85 10.51
CA VAL A 33 -13.08 10.88 11.38
C VAL A 33 -13.86 11.02 12.67
N GLU A 34 -15.17 11.29 12.60
CA GLU A 34 -16.05 11.47 13.77
C GLU A 34 -15.85 10.36 14.80
N ARG A 35 -15.84 9.11 14.35
CA ARG A 35 -15.69 7.94 15.22
C ARG A 35 -14.30 7.82 15.86
N LEU A 36 -13.23 8.27 15.19
CA LEU A 36 -11.85 8.05 15.62
C LEU A 36 -11.25 9.26 16.34
N TYR A 37 -11.50 10.46 15.83
CA TYR A 37 -10.90 11.73 16.26
C TYR A 37 -11.77 12.43 17.31
N PHE A 38 -13.08 12.17 17.31
CA PHE A 38 -14.05 12.78 18.23
C PHE A 38 -14.88 11.70 18.97
N PRO A 39 -14.24 10.75 19.69
CA PRO A 39 -14.96 9.65 20.33
C PRO A 39 -15.91 10.10 21.44
N ASP A 40 -15.62 11.22 22.09
CA ASP A 40 -16.37 11.75 23.23
C ASP A 40 -17.46 12.76 22.83
N GLU A 41 -17.60 13.02 21.53
CA GLU A 41 -18.60 13.94 20.99
C GLU A 41 -19.80 13.20 20.40
N PRO A 42 -20.98 13.85 20.27
CA PRO A 42 -22.13 13.24 19.62
C PRO A 42 -21.84 12.88 18.17
N HIS A 43 -22.15 11.63 17.79
CA HIS A 43 -21.94 11.13 16.43
C HIS A 43 -23.17 11.39 15.57
N PHE A 44 -23.09 12.37 14.67
CA PHE A 44 -24.17 12.78 13.76
C PHE A 44 -24.11 12.07 12.41
N PHE A 45 -22.92 11.69 11.91
CA PHE A 45 -22.82 11.00 10.62
C PHE A 45 -23.34 9.57 10.65
N ARG A 46 -23.51 8.98 11.83
CA ARG A 46 -24.09 7.63 12.01
C ARG A 46 -25.53 7.49 11.49
N TYR A 47 -26.26 8.60 11.37
CA TYR A 47 -27.62 8.60 10.86
C TYR A 47 -27.66 8.62 9.32
N PHE A 48 -26.65 9.24 8.69
CA PHE A 48 -26.54 9.33 7.24
C PHE A 48 -25.81 8.14 6.61
N VAL A 49 -24.88 7.52 7.35
CA VAL A 49 -24.17 6.32 6.94
C VAL A 49 -24.49 5.23 7.94
N LYS A 50 -25.05 4.09 7.51
CA LYS A 50 -25.43 3.02 8.43
C LYS A 50 -24.22 2.17 8.87
N LYS A 51 -23.45 1.65 7.92
CA LYS A 51 -22.26 0.83 8.20
C LYS A 51 -21.00 1.69 8.31
N PRO A 52 -20.30 1.70 9.46
CA PRO A 52 -19.08 2.49 9.59
C PRO A 52 -17.97 1.84 8.76
N GLN A 53 -17.28 2.63 7.97
CA GLN A 53 -16.12 2.20 7.20
C GLN A 53 -14.90 2.99 7.65
N ARG A 54 -13.87 2.29 8.11
CA ARG A 54 -12.59 2.92 8.45
C ARG A 54 -11.87 3.33 7.16
N ARG A 55 -11.46 4.60 7.07
CA ARG A 55 -10.62 5.12 5.98
C ARG A 55 -9.15 5.10 6.39
N SER A 56 -8.26 5.29 5.40
CA SER A 56 -6.83 5.39 5.68
C SER A 56 -6.51 6.63 6.54
N PRO A 57 -5.45 6.61 7.36
CA PRO A 57 -5.04 7.77 8.16
C PRO A 57 -4.85 9.05 7.33
N LEU A 58 -4.31 8.94 6.10
CA LEU A 58 -4.19 10.07 5.16
C LEU A 58 -5.55 10.71 4.85
N ILE A 59 -6.58 9.90 4.56
CA ILE A 59 -7.94 10.39 4.31
C ILE A 59 -8.53 10.99 5.59
N ASN A 60 -8.36 10.33 6.74
CA ASN A 60 -8.89 10.85 7.99
C ASN A 60 -8.27 12.21 8.34
N ARG A 61 -6.96 12.41 8.21
CA ARG A 61 -6.32 13.71 8.46
C ARG A 61 -6.75 14.78 7.46
N GLY A 62 -6.96 14.42 6.19
CA GLY A 62 -7.51 15.35 5.19
C GLY A 62 -8.96 15.77 5.46
N TYR A 63 -9.78 14.88 6.04
CA TYR A 63 -11.17 15.16 6.43
C TYR A 63 -11.35 15.58 7.90
N TRP A 64 -10.30 15.56 8.71
CA TRP A 64 -10.36 15.98 10.11
C TRP A 64 -10.85 17.43 10.27
N LEU A 65 -10.64 18.24 9.23
CA LEU A 65 -11.07 19.62 9.14
C LEU A 65 -12.52 19.79 8.63
N SER A 66 -13.31 18.72 8.47
CA SER A 66 -14.55 18.74 7.69
C SER A 66 -15.81 18.30 8.48
N ASP A 67 -16.60 19.32 8.86
CA ASP A 67 -17.92 19.43 9.54
C ASP A 67 -19.22 18.77 8.99
N PRO A 68 -20.14 18.13 9.76
CA PRO A 68 -21.59 18.32 9.61
C PRO A 68 -22.01 19.56 10.41
N LEU A 69 -22.03 20.68 9.70
CA LEU A 69 -21.88 22.01 10.28
C LEU A 69 -22.99 22.45 11.24
N SER A 70 -24.27 22.17 10.94
CA SER A 70 -25.38 22.71 11.73
C SER A 70 -25.50 22.08 13.13
N TRP A 71 -25.70 20.76 13.21
CA TRP A 71 -25.85 20.07 14.50
C TRP A 71 -24.60 20.15 15.37
N GLN A 72 -23.42 20.07 14.77
CA GLN A 72 -22.19 20.18 15.55
C GLN A 72 -21.91 21.59 16.05
N CYS A 73 -22.17 22.64 15.26
CA CYS A 73 -22.05 24.01 15.77
C CYS A 73 -22.99 24.23 16.95
N LEU A 74 -24.24 23.76 16.86
CA LEU A 74 -25.20 23.83 17.97
C LEU A 74 -24.73 23.04 19.21
N SER A 75 -24.08 21.89 19.01
CA SER A 75 -23.59 21.05 20.11
C SER A 75 -22.30 21.57 20.74
N ARG A 76 -21.33 22.03 19.95
CA ARG A 76 -19.99 22.47 20.42
C ARG A 76 -19.98 23.93 20.86
N TYR A 77 -20.78 24.78 20.20
CA TYR A 77 -20.78 26.23 20.38
C TYR A 77 -22.18 26.82 20.61
N PRO A 78 -22.98 26.28 21.55
CA PRO A 78 -24.38 26.71 21.73
C PRO A 78 -24.51 28.22 21.97
N ALA A 79 -23.60 28.82 22.74
CA ALA A 79 -23.60 30.27 23.02
C ALA A 79 -23.39 31.13 21.77
N LEU A 80 -22.59 30.67 20.80
CA LEU A 80 -22.36 31.39 19.53
C LEU A 80 -23.52 31.22 18.55
N CYS A 81 -24.39 30.22 18.76
CA CYS A 81 -25.50 29.91 17.86
C CYS A 81 -26.85 30.52 18.28
N ASN A 82 -26.92 31.25 19.40
CA ASN A 82 -28.19 31.82 19.90
C ASN A 82 -28.93 32.70 18.88
N ASN A 83 -28.20 33.45 18.05
CA ASN A 83 -28.76 34.34 17.02
C ASN A 83 -28.38 33.88 15.60
N VAL A 84 -28.18 32.57 15.41
CA VAL A 84 -27.76 32.01 14.13
C VAL A 84 -28.83 31.07 13.59
N SER A 85 -29.33 31.38 12.39
CA SER A 85 -30.12 30.44 11.59
C SER A 85 -29.21 29.73 10.58
N PHE A 86 -29.35 28.41 10.48
CA PHE A 86 -28.65 27.56 9.53
C PHE A 86 -29.54 27.27 8.32
N VAL A 87 -29.01 27.44 7.11
CA VAL A 87 -29.72 27.18 5.87
C VAL A 87 -28.94 26.17 5.05
N ASP A 88 -29.53 25.01 4.75
CA ASP A 88 -28.94 24.06 3.82
C ASP A 88 -29.66 24.12 2.49
N ILE A 89 -28.89 24.33 1.43
CA ILE A 89 -29.37 24.34 0.05
C ILE A 89 -28.68 23.22 -0.72
N ASP A 90 -29.48 22.35 -1.33
CA ASP A 90 -29.02 21.27 -2.21
C ASP A 90 -30.15 20.95 -3.21
N TYR A 91 -29.92 20.04 -4.15
CA TYR A 91 -30.97 19.56 -5.05
C TYR A 91 -32.16 19.02 -4.27
N LYS A 92 -33.36 19.31 -4.79
CA LYS A 92 -34.64 18.96 -4.15
C LYS A 92 -34.72 17.50 -3.73
N GLU A 93 -34.24 16.56 -4.55
CA GLU A 93 -34.25 15.13 -4.21
C GLU A 93 -33.37 14.79 -3.00
N LEU A 94 -32.15 15.34 -2.94
CA LEU A 94 -31.23 15.13 -1.81
C LEU A 94 -31.77 15.78 -0.53
N MET A 95 -32.33 16.97 -0.64
CA MET A 95 -32.94 17.65 0.50
C MET A 95 -34.19 16.95 0.99
N LEU A 96 -35.00 16.35 0.13
CA LEU A 96 -36.13 15.51 0.54
C LEU A 96 -35.66 14.28 1.33
N LYS A 97 -34.60 13.60 0.87
CA LYS A 97 -33.96 12.48 1.62
C LYS A 97 -33.44 12.95 2.98
N LYS A 98 -32.80 14.13 3.04
CA LYS A 98 -32.30 14.72 4.28
C LYS A 98 -33.43 15.11 5.23
N ARG A 99 -34.47 15.78 4.74
CA ARG A 99 -35.68 16.14 5.47
C ARG A 99 -36.32 14.92 6.12
N ASP A 100 -36.52 13.88 5.33
CA ASP A 100 -37.10 12.63 5.79
C ASP A 100 -36.25 11.96 6.89
N MET A 101 -34.91 12.00 6.75
CA MET A 101 -34.00 11.51 7.78
C MET A 101 -34.12 12.31 9.08
N VAL A 102 -34.10 13.64 9.00
CA VAL A 102 -34.24 14.52 10.17
C VAL A 102 -35.59 14.28 10.86
N ASN A 103 -36.69 14.17 10.10
CA ASN A 103 -38.01 13.97 10.67
C ASN A 103 -38.19 12.60 11.34
N ARG A 104 -37.53 11.55 10.82
CA ARG A 104 -37.61 10.18 11.36
C ARG A 104 -36.64 9.91 12.52
N THR A 105 -35.70 10.83 12.78
CA THR A 105 -34.63 10.66 13.78
C THR A 105 -34.84 11.66 14.93
N PRO A 106 -35.38 11.23 16.09
CA PRO A 106 -35.64 12.11 17.23
C PRO A 106 -34.42 12.95 17.62
N GLU A 107 -33.23 12.34 17.65
CA GLU A 107 -31.99 12.99 18.07
C GLU A 107 -31.52 14.10 17.11
N LEU A 108 -32.03 14.16 15.88
CA LEU A 108 -31.77 15.26 14.94
C LEU A 108 -32.88 16.31 14.97
N LYS A 109 -34.12 15.88 15.21
CA LYS A 109 -35.32 16.73 15.22
C LYS A 109 -35.39 17.59 16.49
N GLU A 110 -35.04 17.01 17.64
CA GLU A 110 -35.13 17.66 18.96
C GLU A 110 -34.15 18.85 19.13
N PHE A 111 -33.16 19.00 18.25
CA PHE A 111 -32.29 20.19 18.20
C PHE A 111 -33.00 21.45 17.71
N PHE A 112 -34.16 21.32 17.06
CA PHE A 112 -34.85 22.43 16.43
C PHE A 112 -36.25 22.62 17.00
N THR A 113 -36.63 23.86 17.24
CA THR A 113 -37.96 24.26 17.71
C THR A 113 -38.86 24.64 16.52
N ASN A 114 -40.17 24.44 16.67
CA ASN A 114 -41.18 24.81 15.66
C ASN A 114 -40.92 24.21 14.26
N VAL A 115 -40.55 22.92 14.20
CA VAL A 115 -40.27 22.23 12.93
C VAL A 115 -41.54 22.05 12.09
N GLU A 116 -41.57 22.69 10.92
CA GLU A 116 -42.60 22.62 9.90
C GLU A 116 -42.08 21.94 8.62
N LEU A 117 -42.89 21.07 8.01
CA LEU A 117 -42.58 20.39 6.75
C LEU A 117 -43.43 21.00 5.62
N LEU A 118 -42.79 21.31 4.50
CA LEU A 118 -43.39 22.07 3.38
C LEU A 118 -43.20 21.32 2.05
N GLU A 119 -44.05 21.60 1.06
CA GLU A 119 -44.04 20.92 -0.27
C GLU A 119 -43.48 21.77 -1.43
N GLY A 120 -43.04 23.00 -1.14
CA GLY A 120 -42.46 23.96 -2.11
C GLY A 120 -40.96 23.79 -2.32
N ASP A 121 -40.26 24.91 -2.52
CA ASP A 121 -38.79 24.94 -2.60
C ASP A 121 -38.16 24.94 -1.19
N ILE A 122 -38.83 25.55 -0.23
CA ILE A 122 -38.54 25.33 1.19
C ILE A 122 -39.19 24.01 1.60
N LEU A 123 -38.40 23.09 2.16
CA LEU A 123 -38.82 21.72 2.45
C LEU A 123 -38.96 21.45 3.96
N LEU A 124 -38.17 22.16 4.77
CA LEU A 124 -38.23 22.14 6.23
C LEU A 124 -37.91 23.53 6.75
N ARG A 125 -38.72 24.01 7.70
CA ARG A 125 -38.52 25.28 8.39
C ARG A 125 -38.57 25.05 9.90
N SER A 126 -37.75 25.78 10.64
CA SER A 126 -37.72 25.83 12.11
C SER A 126 -37.13 27.18 12.51
N ASP A 127 -37.12 27.51 13.80
CA ASP A 127 -36.59 28.81 14.27
C ASP A 127 -35.09 28.99 13.94
N GLN A 128 -34.32 27.89 13.97
CA GLN A 128 -32.86 27.92 13.81
C GLN A 128 -32.35 27.20 12.57
N TYR A 129 -33.22 26.54 11.79
CA TYR A 129 -32.82 25.72 10.64
C TYR A 129 -33.83 25.74 9.49
N LEU A 130 -33.30 25.88 8.27
CA LEU A 130 -34.06 25.94 7.02
C LEU A 130 -33.43 24.98 6.00
N GLN A 131 -34.28 24.23 5.29
CA GLN A 131 -33.88 23.37 4.18
C GLN A 131 -34.53 23.85 2.89
N ILE A 132 -33.70 24.11 1.87
CA ILE A 132 -34.15 24.57 0.55
C ILE A 132 -33.71 23.56 -0.50
N GLY A 133 -34.67 23.02 -1.24
CA GLY A 133 -34.43 22.19 -2.43
C GLY A 133 -34.35 23.07 -3.68
N CYS A 134 -33.15 23.50 -4.06
CA CYS A 134 -32.94 24.44 -5.17
C CYS A 134 -31.72 24.06 -6.01
N ASP A 135 -31.82 24.26 -7.32
CA ASP A 135 -30.67 24.20 -8.23
C ASP A 135 -29.92 25.53 -8.17
N LEU A 136 -28.65 25.51 -7.73
CA LEU A 136 -27.84 26.73 -7.58
C LEU A 136 -27.51 27.44 -8.91
N ARG A 137 -27.90 26.87 -10.07
CA ARG A 137 -27.87 27.56 -11.37
C ARG A 137 -29.06 28.49 -11.56
N ASP A 138 -30.18 28.23 -10.89
CA ASP A 138 -31.40 29.03 -10.92
C ASP A 138 -31.42 30.00 -9.73
N LEU A 139 -30.69 31.10 -9.89
CA LEU A 139 -30.55 32.12 -8.86
C LEU A 139 -31.87 32.85 -8.56
N ASP A 140 -32.81 32.91 -9.50
CA ASP A 140 -34.11 33.57 -9.28
C ASP A 140 -34.98 32.77 -8.30
N THR A 141 -34.98 31.45 -8.41
CA THR A 141 -35.68 30.57 -7.46
C THR A 141 -35.00 30.61 -6.08
N LEU A 142 -33.67 30.60 -6.05
CA LEU A 142 -32.90 30.73 -4.81
C LEU A 142 -33.22 32.05 -4.08
N ASP A 143 -33.21 33.16 -4.80
CA ASP A 143 -33.46 34.50 -4.27
C ASP A 143 -34.88 34.60 -3.70
N LYS A 144 -35.90 34.11 -4.44
CA LYS A 144 -37.29 34.05 -3.97
C LYS A 144 -37.44 33.21 -2.70
N ALA A 145 -36.81 32.03 -2.66
CA ALA A 145 -36.90 31.15 -1.49
C ALA A 145 -36.27 31.80 -0.25
N LEU A 146 -35.09 32.39 -0.39
CA LEU A 146 -34.40 33.05 0.71
C LEU A 146 -35.13 34.33 1.16
N ALA A 147 -35.61 35.17 0.23
CA ALA A 147 -36.39 36.37 0.54
C ALA A 147 -37.74 36.08 1.22
N SER A 148 -38.31 34.90 0.99
CA SER A 148 -39.51 34.45 1.70
C SER A 148 -39.27 34.00 3.15
N ALA A 149 -38.00 33.87 3.55
CA ALA A 149 -37.60 33.39 4.87
C ALA A 149 -36.86 34.45 5.70
N PHE A 150 -36.18 35.42 5.07
CA PHE A 150 -35.33 36.39 5.76
C PHE A 150 -35.45 37.81 5.18
N ASP A 151 -35.28 38.83 6.03
CA ASP A 151 -35.02 40.21 5.60
C ASP A 151 -33.51 40.49 5.59
N PHE A 152 -32.94 40.61 4.39
CA PHE A 152 -31.49 40.77 4.19
C PHE A 152 -30.92 42.11 4.67
N LYS A 153 -31.75 43.09 5.03
CA LYS A 153 -31.26 44.39 5.50
C LYS A 153 -30.71 44.34 6.92
N GLU A 154 -31.14 43.39 7.74
CA GLU A 154 -30.80 43.30 9.16
C GLU A 154 -29.91 42.10 9.51
N ILE A 155 -29.42 41.35 8.52
CA ILE A 155 -28.64 40.13 8.76
C ILE A 155 -27.30 40.13 8.03
N GLU A 156 -26.30 39.51 8.67
CA GLU A 156 -25.02 39.18 8.06
C GLU A 156 -25.05 37.71 7.63
N ILE A 157 -24.55 37.42 6.42
CA ILE A 157 -24.62 36.07 5.84
C ILE A 157 -23.23 35.45 5.78
N LEU A 158 -23.08 34.26 6.34
CA LEU A 158 -21.92 33.40 6.09
C LEU A 158 -22.30 32.32 5.07
N PHE A 159 -21.83 32.45 3.83
CA PHE A 159 -21.91 31.41 2.80
C PHE A 159 -20.78 30.41 2.96
N VAL A 160 -21.09 29.12 2.84
CA VAL A 160 -20.11 28.04 2.84
C VAL A 160 -20.30 27.16 1.61
N ALA A 161 -19.32 27.15 0.72
CA ALA A 161 -19.24 26.25 -0.41
C ALA A 161 -18.09 25.26 -0.20
N GLU A 162 -18.41 24.09 0.35
CA GLU A 162 -17.43 23.04 0.64
C GLU A 162 -17.45 21.97 -0.47
N VAL A 163 -16.46 22.03 -1.37
CA VAL A 163 -16.25 21.11 -2.49
C VAL A 163 -17.57 20.86 -3.24
N SER A 164 -18.24 21.93 -3.61
CA SER A 164 -19.60 21.87 -4.15
C SER A 164 -19.71 22.62 -5.49
N ILE A 165 -19.50 23.94 -5.47
CA ILE A 165 -19.59 24.77 -6.68
C ILE A 165 -18.53 24.44 -7.74
N THR A 166 -17.45 23.75 -7.36
CA THR A 166 -16.41 23.26 -8.29
C THR A 166 -16.91 22.29 -9.36
N TYR A 167 -18.04 21.62 -9.12
CA TYR A 167 -18.66 20.71 -10.08
C TYR A 167 -19.47 21.45 -11.15
N MET A 168 -19.85 22.71 -10.90
CA MET A 168 -20.57 23.55 -11.85
C MET A 168 -19.68 24.00 -12.99
N ASP A 169 -20.27 24.21 -14.16
CA ASP A 169 -19.61 25.02 -15.18
C ASP A 169 -19.21 26.37 -14.56
N ALA A 170 -17.98 26.79 -14.85
CA ALA A 170 -17.39 27.92 -14.14
C ALA A 170 -18.26 29.18 -14.18
N HIS A 171 -18.97 29.44 -15.29
CA HIS A 171 -19.86 30.59 -15.42
C HIS A 171 -21.07 30.57 -14.45
N TYR A 172 -21.66 29.41 -14.14
CA TYR A 172 -22.75 29.35 -13.16
C TYR A 172 -22.23 29.56 -11.73
N ALA A 173 -21.10 28.95 -11.37
CA ALA A 173 -20.48 29.19 -10.07
C ALA A 173 -20.04 30.66 -9.93
N ASP A 174 -19.53 31.25 -11.00
CA ASP A 174 -19.18 32.66 -11.09
C ASP A 174 -20.39 33.57 -10.85
N ASN A 175 -21.53 33.28 -11.48
CA ASN A 175 -22.78 34.02 -11.26
C ASN A 175 -23.28 33.89 -9.82
N LEU A 176 -23.15 32.72 -9.19
CA LEU A 176 -23.52 32.50 -7.79
C LEU A 176 -22.63 33.31 -6.84
N ILE A 177 -21.32 33.36 -7.10
CA ILE A 177 -20.36 34.17 -6.32
C ILE A 177 -20.67 35.67 -6.44
N GLU A 178 -21.03 36.13 -7.65
CA GLU A 178 -21.43 37.51 -7.90
C GLU A 178 -22.80 37.84 -7.28
N TRP A 179 -23.75 36.91 -7.30
CA TRP A 179 -25.03 37.08 -6.61
C TRP A 179 -24.81 37.20 -5.09
N ALA A 180 -23.97 36.35 -4.51
CA ALA A 180 -23.68 36.35 -3.08
C ALA A 180 -22.97 37.64 -2.61
N SER A 181 -22.22 38.32 -3.49
CA SER A 181 -21.51 39.56 -3.17
C SER A 181 -22.44 40.76 -2.96
N LYS A 182 -23.70 40.67 -3.41
CA LYS A 182 -24.73 41.72 -3.26
C LYS A 182 -25.24 41.88 -1.82
N PHE A 183 -24.95 40.92 -0.95
CA PHE A 183 -25.35 40.93 0.46
C PHE A 183 -24.21 41.42 1.36
N GLN A 184 -24.53 41.81 2.60
CA GLN A 184 -23.51 41.92 3.66
C GLN A 184 -23.12 40.52 4.10
N ALA A 185 -22.06 40.00 3.48
CA ALA A 185 -21.73 38.59 3.59
C ALA A 185 -20.23 38.32 3.73
N ARG A 186 -19.96 37.14 4.27
CA ARG A 186 -18.70 36.41 4.19
C ARG A 186 -18.92 35.16 3.33
N PHE A 187 -18.00 34.85 2.44
CA PHE A 187 -18.01 33.63 1.64
C PHE A 187 -16.78 32.78 1.95
N CYS A 188 -17.01 31.57 2.45
CA CYS A 188 -15.98 30.56 2.67
C CYS A 188 -16.08 29.49 1.58
N LEU A 189 -15.01 29.33 0.82
CA LEU A 189 -14.87 28.36 -0.26
C LEU A 189 -13.77 27.35 0.09
N LEU A 190 -14.08 26.06 -0.01
CA LEU A 190 -13.11 24.97 0.01
C LEU A 190 -13.19 24.22 -1.32
N GLU A 191 -12.20 24.30 -2.19
CA GLU A 191 -12.19 23.56 -3.46
C GLU A 191 -10.78 23.22 -3.95
N GLN A 192 -10.69 22.46 -5.05
CA GLN A 192 -9.42 22.00 -5.60
C GLN A 192 -8.67 23.10 -6.37
N LEU A 193 -7.35 22.94 -6.46
CA LEU A 193 -6.42 23.71 -7.28
C LEU A 193 -5.62 22.79 -8.21
N LEU A 194 -5.04 23.37 -9.26
CA LEU A 194 -4.03 22.77 -10.12
C LEU A 194 -2.81 23.71 -10.20
N PRO A 195 -2.05 23.91 -9.10
CA PRO A 195 -1.02 24.96 -9.04
C PRO A 195 0.03 24.83 -10.15
N GLU A 196 0.37 23.60 -10.52
CA GLU A 196 1.34 23.21 -11.54
C GLU A 196 0.67 22.62 -12.80
N GLY A 197 -0.62 22.88 -12.98
CA GLY A 197 -1.40 22.40 -14.11
C GLY A 197 -1.66 20.88 -14.12
N ILE A 198 -2.29 20.40 -15.21
CA ILE A 198 -2.69 19.00 -15.37
C ILE A 198 -1.52 18.04 -15.58
N SER A 199 -0.35 18.56 -15.96
CA SER A 199 0.86 17.76 -16.21
C SER A 199 1.46 17.22 -14.91
N HIS A 200 1.17 17.84 -13.76
CA HIS A 200 1.63 17.36 -12.46
C HIS A 200 1.00 15.99 -12.12
N PRO A 201 1.77 14.98 -11.69
CA PRO A 201 1.25 13.62 -11.51
C PRO A 201 0.06 13.50 -10.55
N PHE A 202 0.07 14.23 -9.43
CA PHE A 202 -1.06 14.23 -8.48
C PHE A 202 -2.33 14.82 -9.11
N ALA A 203 -2.18 15.95 -9.83
CA ALA A 203 -3.26 16.62 -10.54
C ALA A 203 -3.89 15.70 -11.58
N ARG A 204 -3.07 15.01 -12.38
CA ARG A 204 -3.53 14.03 -13.36
C ARG A 204 -4.32 12.90 -12.70
N SER A 205 -3.84 12.32 -11.59
CA SER A 205 -4.58 11.29 -10.85
C SER A 205 -5.90 11.81 -10.30
N MET A 206 -5.91 13.01 -9.73
CA MET A 206 -7.12 13.66 -9.20
C MET A 206 -8.15 13.87 -10.32
N MET A 207 -7.75 14.46 -11.44
CA MET A 207 -8.67 14.74 -12.54
C MET A 207 -9.17 13.46 -13.22
N ALA A 208 -8.30 12.46 -13.42
CA ALA A 208 -8.70 11.16 -13.95
C ALA A 208 -9.71 10.44 -13.04
N HIS A 209 -9.58 10.57 -11.70
CA HIS A 209 -10.54 10.05 -10.75
C HIS A 209 -11.93 10.68 -10.94
N PHE A 210 -12.00 12.01 -10.95
CA PHE A 210 -13.27 12.73 -11.12
C PHE A 210 -13.88 12.52 -12.51
N GLN A 211 -13.07 12.38 -13.56
CA GLN A 211 -13.53 11.98 -14.89
C GLN A 211 -14.13 10.56 -14.89
N LYS A 212 -13.47 9.59 -14.24
CA LYS A 212 -13.97 8.21 -14.11
C LYS A 212 -15.29 8.14 -13.35
N LEU A 213 -15.47 8.99 -12.35
CA LEU A 213 -16.73 9.14 -11.62
C LEU A 213 -17.82 9.89 -12.42
N LYS A 214 -17.49 10.43 -13.61
CA LYS A 214 -18.36 11.32 -14.41
C LYS A 214 -18.73 12.62 -13.69
N THR A 215 -17.83 13.11 -12.84
CA THR A 215 -18.03 14.30 -11.99
C THR A 215 -16.89 15.30 -12.20
N PRO A 216 -16.66 15.80 -13.42
CA PRO A 216 -15.46 16.59 -13.73
C PRO A 216 -15.39 17.89 -12.91
N LEU A 217 -14.19 18.24 -12.45
CA LEU A 217 -13.92 19.50 -11.77
C LEU A 217 -13.69 20.58 -12.84
N LYS A 218 -14.64 21.51 -12.99
CA LYS A 218 -14.60 22.48 -14.11
C LYS A 218 -14.04 23.83 -13.72
N ALA A 219 -14.32 24.27 -12.49
CA ALA A 219 -13.81 25.54 -11.98
C ALA A 219 -12.27 25.58 -11.98
N VAL A 220 -11.64 24.45 -11.67
CA VAL A 220 -10.19 24.35 -11.51
C VAL A 220 -9.41 24.51 -12.83
N GLU A 221 -10.03 24.27 -13.98
CA GLU A 221 -9.41 24.49 -15.29
C GLU A 221 -9.31 25.99 -15.61
N LYS A 222 -10.27 26.79 -15.13
CA LYS A 222 -10.31 28.25 -15.32
C LYS A 222 -9.58 29.01 -14.22
N TYR A 223 -9.61 28.49 -12.98
CA TYR A 223 -9.02 29.12 -11.80
C TYR A 223 -8.06 28.17 -11.06
N PRO A 224 -6.92 27.81 -11.69
CA PRO A 224 -6.04 26.75 -11.20
C PRO A 224 -5.21 27.11 -9.96
N THR A 225 -5.01 28.40 -9.66
CA THR A 225 -4.09 28.87 -8.60
C THR A 225 -4.79 29.74 -7.56
N LEU A 226 -4.16 29.91 -6.39
CA LEU A 226 -4.59 30.83 -5.34
C LEU A 226 -4.85 32.24 -5.89
N SER A 227 -3.90 32.78 -6.65
CA SER A 227 -4.02 34.11 -7.27
C SER A 227 -5.23 34.20 -8.21
N THR A 228 -5.47 33.18 -9.04
CA THR A 228 -6.62 33.21 -9.96
C THR A 228 -7.96 33.10 -9.22
N GLN A 229 -8.01 32.40 -8.09
CA GLN A 229 -9.20 32.35 -7.23
C GLN A 229 -9.45 33.68 -6.50
N GLN A 230 -8.41 34.35 -6.02
CA GLN A 230 -8.55 35.69 -5.44
C GLN A 230 -9.07 36.69 -6.49
N GLN A 231 -8.48 36.69 -7.68
CA GLN A 231 -8.93 37.52 -8.80
C GLN A 231 -10.37 37.19 -9.20
N ARG A 232 -10.78 35.91 -9.16
CA ARG A 232 -12.16 35.49 -9.43
C ARG A 232 -13.15 36.18 -8.49
N PHE A 233 -12.89 36.19 -7.19
CA PHE A 233 -13.78 36.83 -6.21
C PHE A 233 -13.75 38.36 -6.33
N HIS A 234 -12.58 38.97 -6.47
CA HIS A 234 -12.46 40.41 -6.66
C HIS A 234 -13.23 40.91 -7.89
N ALA A 235 -13.12 40.21 -9.01
CA ALA A 235 -13.86 40.53 -10.24
C ALA A 235 -15.39 40.41 -10.10
N ARG A 236 -15.89 39.80 -9.01
CA ARG A 236 -17.31 39.53 -8.75
C ARG A 236 -17.85 40.31 -7.55
N GLY A 237 -17.20 41.42 -7.22
CA GLY A 237 -17.70 42.38 -6.24
C GLY A 237 -17.30 42.10 -4.79
N TRP A 238 -16.35 41.18 -4.54
CA TRP A 238 -15.80 40.96 -3.21
C TRP A 238 -14.62 41.89 -2.92
N GLN A 239 -14.73 42.68 -1.85
CA GLN A 239 -13.75 43.73 -1.52
C GLN A 239 -12.49 43.15 -0.89
N HIS A 240 -12.64 42.26 0.09
CA HIS A 240 -11.53 41.64 0.80
C HIS A 240 -11.53 40.14 0.52
N VAL A 241 -10.40 39.59 0.04
CA VAL A 241 -10.28 38.17 -0.29
C VAL A 241 -8.95 37.62 0.22
N SER A 242 -9.02 36.57 1.02
CA SER A 242 -7.87 35.79 1.51
C SER A 242 -7.98 34.36 1.01
N ALA A 243 -6.91 33.82 0.45
CA ALA A 243 -6.86 32.45 -0.04
C ALA A 243 -5.57 31.78 0.43
N ARG A 244 -5.70 30.62 1.07
CA ARG A 244 -4.58 29.83 1.59
C ARG A 244 -4.79 28.37 1.24
N ASN A 245 -3.72 27.66 0.88
CA ASN A 245 -3.83 26.23 0.65
C ASN A 245 -3.83 25.46 1.98
N LEU A 246 -4.29 24.20 1.99
CA LEU A 246 -4.42 23.45 3.24
C LEU A 246 -3.06 23.04 3.83
N TRP A 247 -2.00 22.94 3.03
CA TRP A 247 -0.65 22.64 3.53
C TRP A 247 -0.05 23.84 4.28
N GLU A 248 -0.29 25.05 3.77
CA GLU A 248 0.03 26.30 4.45
C GLU A 248 -0.76 26.44 5.76
N LEU A 249 -2.07 26.15 5.74
CA LEU A 249 -2.90 26.18 6.95
C LEU A 249 -2.44 25.17 8.00
N TRP A 250 -2.03 23.98 7.57
CA TRP A 250 -1.46 22.96 8.45
C TRP A 250 -0.24 23.48 9.23
N GLY A 251 0.70 24.12 8.53
CA GLY A 251 1.92 24.68 9.12
C GLY A 251 1.72 25.97 9.93
N SER A 252 0.52 26.56 9.90
CA SER A 252 0.28 27.91 10.41
C SER A 252 -0.12 27.94 11.88
N PRO A 253 0.61 28.66 12.77
CA PRO A 253 0.29 28.71 14.19
C PRO A 253 -1.00 29.48 14.53
N ASP A 254 -1.44 30.38 13.67
CA ASP A 254 -2.73 31.10 13.76
C ASP A 254 -3.93 30.23 13.39
N PHE A 255 -3.71 29.09 12.74
CA PHE A 255 -4.78 28.16 12.36
C PHE A 255 -4.74 26.88 13.19
N LEU A 256 -3.58 26.25 13.34
CA LEU A 256 -3.36 25.08 14.19
C LEU A 256 -2.18 25.30 15.13
N SER A 257 -2.38 25.04 16.42
CA SER A 257 -1.26 25.05 17.35
C SER A 257 -0.38 23.80 17.20
N SER A 258 0.87 23.90 17.67
CA SER A 258 1.78 22.75 17.75
C SER A 258 1.16 21.58 18.53
N ARG A 259 0.42 21.90 19.61
CA ARG A 259 -0.30 20.92 20.42
C ARG A 259 -1.38 20.18 19.63
N ASP A 260 -2.14 20.89 18.80
CA ASP A 260 -3.23 20.28 18.02
C ASP A 260 -2.66 19.29 17.01
N ARG A 261 -1.58 19.65 16.31
CA ARG A 261 -0.91 18.75 15.36
C ARG A 261 -0.37 17.50 16.04
N MET A 262 0.34 17.68 17.16
CA MET A 262 0.92 16.56 17.93
C MET A 262 -0.16 15.65 18.52
N ALA A 263 -1.32 16.19 18.91
CA ALA A 263 -2.41 15.38 19.44
C ALA A 263 -2.94 14.34 18.44
N LEU A 264 -2.85 14.61 17.12
CA LEU A 264 -3.28 13.68 16.08
C LEU A 264 -2.43 12.39 16.04
N ASP A 265 -1.18 12.44 16.49
CA ASP A 265 -0.30 11.26 16.54
C ASP A 265 -0.73 10.27 17.65
N ALA A 266 -1.53 10.74 18.63
CA ALA A 266 -2.15 9.88 19.62
C ALA A 266 -3.31 9.06 19.03
N VAL A 267 -3.96 9.54 17.96
CA VAL A 267 -5.15 8.95 17.35
C VAL A 267 -4.77 7.83 16.37
N GLU A 268 -3.89 8.12 15.42
CA GLU A 268 -3.45 7.15 14.41
C GLU A 268 -1.98 7.35 14.02
N ASN A 269 -1.31 6.21 13.80
CA ASN A 269 0.07 6.17 13.35
C ASN A 269 0.16 6.67 11.90
N PHE A 270 0.94 7.74 11.68
CA PHE A 270 1.00 8.43 10.39
C PHE A 270 2.44 8.68 9.93
N ASP A 271 2.72 8.47 8.64
CA ASP A 271 4.04 8.71 8.03
C ASP A 271 3.95 9.06 6.52
N GLU A 272 2.80 9.56 6.07
CA GLU A 272 2.52 9.88 4.65
C GLU A 272 2.47 11.40 4.43
N TYR A 273 3.40 12.15 5.05
CA TYR A 273 3.40 13.61 5.04
C TYR A 273 3.62 14.21 3.65
N GLU A 274 4.39 13.56 2.77
CA GLU A 274 4.52 13.99 1.39
C GLU A 274 3.17 13.96 0.66
N GLU A 275 2.36 12.93 0.92
CA GLU A 275 1.03 12.83 0.33
C GLU A 275 0.04 13.83 0.93
N LEU A 276 0.15 14.11 2.24
CA LEU A 276 -0.63 15.15 2.90
C LEU A 276 -0.31 16.54 2.33
N ALA A 277 0.96 16.82 2.07
CA ALA A 277 1.37 18.08 1.45
C ALA A 277 0.91 18.18 -0.01
N LEU A 278 1.05 17.11 -0.80
CA LEU A 278 0.51 17.08 -2.17
C LEU A 278 -0.99 17.33 -2.17
N PHE A 279 -1.75 16.65 -1.32
CA PHE A 279 -3.18 16.91 -1.13
C PHE A 279 -3.42 18.37 -0.72
N GLY A 280 -2.71 18.84 0.31
CA GLY A 280 -2.98 20.15 0.89
C GLY A 280 -2.68 21.31 -0.07
N CYS A 281 -1.66 21.18 -0.92
CA CYS A 281 -1.34 22.18 -1.94
C CYS A 281 -2.35 22.19 -3.11
N HIS A 282 -3.11 21.12 -3.33
CA HIS A 282 -4.14 21.03 -4.37
C HIS A 282 -5.54 21.37 -3.85
N TYR A 283 -5.65 21.98 -2.65
CA TYR A 283 -6.91 22.47 -2.09
C TYR A 283 -6.71 23.87 -1.52
N VAL A 284 -7.72 24.73 -1.69
CA VAL A 284 -7.74 26.10 -1.19
C VAL A 284 -8.88 26.29 -0.21
N LEU A 285 -8.57 26.93 0.93
CA LEU A 285 -9.57 27.62 1.74
C LEU A 285 -9.50 29.12 1.40
N LEU A 286 -10.59 29.64 0.83
CA LEU A 286 -10.74 31.06 0.50
C LEU A 286 -11.84 31.67 1.36
N VAL A 287 -11.55 32.83 1.95
CA VAL A 287 -12.49 33.64 2.72
C VAL A 287 -12.59 35.02 2.05
N ALA A 288 -13.78 35.38 1.62
CA ALA A 288 -14.08 36.68 1.02
C ALA A 288 -15.11 37.45 1.85
N ASP A 289 -14.96 38.77 1.99
CA ASP A 289 -15.79 39.61 2.85
C ASP A 289 -16.25 40.90 2.15
N ASN A 290 -17.53 41.23 2.40
CA ASN A 290 -18.18 42.50 2.06
C ASN A 290 -18.84 43.18 3.30
N ILE A 291 -18.49 42.72 4.52
CA ILE A 291 -19.04 43.22 5.78
C ILE A 291 -18.29 44.49 6.22
N LYS A 292 -19.02 45.58 6.48
CA LYS A 292 -18.46 46.91 6.79
C LYS A 292 -17.69 46.99 8.12
N SER A 293 -17.97 46.09 9.07
CA SER A 293 -17.38 46.06 10.42
C SER A 293 -16.21 45.08 10.55
N ALA A 294 -15.84 44.36 9.48
CA ALA A 294 -14.78 43.37 9.56
C ALA A 294 -13.44 44.09 9.68
N ALA A 295 -12.99 44.33 10.92
CA ALA A 295 -11.58 44.49 11.23
C ALA A 295 -10.90 43.16 10.91
N ILE A 296 -10.65 42.92 9.63
CA ILE A 296 -9.75 41.86 9.23
C ILE A 296 -8.39 42.37 9.68
N GLU A 297 -7.83 41.75 10.71
CA GLU A 297 -6.39 41.78 10.91
C GLU A 297 -5.80 41.26 9.60
N HIS A 298 -5.45 42.19 8.71
CA HIS A 298 -4.56 41.93 7.60
C HIS A 298 -3.26 41.50 8.24
N LEU A 299 -3.12 40.20 8.51
CA LEU A 299 -1.82 39.61 8.72
C LEU A 299 -1.08 39.81 7.40
N SER A 300 -0.38 40.93 7.29
CA SER A 300 0.54 41.21 6.21
C SER A 300 1.54 40.06 6.20
N ARG A 301 1.39 39.15 5.24
CA ARG A 301 2.30 38.03 5.10
C ARG A 301 3.22 38.32 3.94
N THR A 302 4.51 38.19 4.22
CA THR A 302 5.55 38.17 3.21
C THR A 302 5.33 36.90 2.39
N GLU A 303 4.91 37.05 1.13
CA GLU A 303 4.99 35.95 0.16
C GLU A 303 6.42 35.40 0.20
N ILE A 304 6.56 34.10 0.44
CA ILE A 304 7.87 33.49 0.37
C ILE A 304 8.19 33.23 -1.09
N LYS A 305 8.89 34.19 -1.71
CA LYS A 305 9.41 34.07 -3.06
C LYS A 305 10.62 33.13 -3.04
N LEU A 306 10.65 32.18 -3.97
CA LEU A 306 11.87 31.45 -4.26
C LEU A 306 12.81 32.42 -4.97
N GLY A 307 14.07 32.44 -4.56
CA GLY A 307 15.07 33.33 -5.15
C GLY A 307 15.28 33.02 -6.61
N ALA A 308 15.45 34.06 -7.43
CA ALA A 308 15.79 33.87 -8.84
C ALA A 308 17.10 33.07 -8.95
N PRO A 309 17.16 32.01 -9.77
CA PRO A 309 18.36 31.18 -9.87
C PRO A 309 19.56 31.99 -10.37
N LEU A 310 20.76 31.70 -9.85
CA LEU A 310 21.99 32.37 -10.30
C LEU A 310 22.37 31.94 -11.72
N SER A 311 22.18 30.66 -12.06
CA SER A 311 22.31 30.12 -13.41
C SER A 311 21.61 28.75 -13.55
N SER A 312 21.51 28.23 -14.77
CA SER A 312 20.96 26.89 -15.05
C SER A 312 22.04 25.92 -15.50
N ILE A 313 21.95 24.67 -15.06
CA ILE A 313 22.75 23.56 -15.59
C ILE A 313 21.86 22.79 -16.54
N GLN A 314 22.27 22.71 -17.82
CA GLN A 314 21.57 21.91 -18.81
C GLN A 314 21.90 20.44 -18.60
N MET A 315 20.86 19.62 -18.44
CA MET A 315 20.97 18.17 -18.42
C MET A 315 19.91 17.57 -19.35
N GLU A 316 20.31 16.62 -20.18
CA GLU A 316 19.38 15.81 -20.97
C GLU A 316 18.68 14.81 -20.04
N ILE A 317 17.36 14.67 -20.19
CA ILE A 317 16.56 13.73 -19.42
C ILE A 317 16.04 12.62 -20.35
N GLN A 318 16.64 11.44 -20.24
CA GLN A 318 16.21 10.26 -20.98
C GLN A 318 15.27 9.41 -20.13
N TYR A 319 14.11 9.04 -20.67
CA TYR A 319 13.13 8.18 -20.00
C TYR A 319 13.13 6.78 -20.62
N SER A 320 13.20 5.77 -19.76
CA SER A 320 13.09 4.37 -20.16
C SER A 320 11.90 3.73 -19.45
N GLU A 321 10.86 3.43 -20.23
CA GLU A 321 9.65 2.79 -19.73
C GLU A 321 9.95 1.37 -19.21
N SER A 322 9.43 1.05 -18.03
CA SER A 322 9.53 -0.31 -17.48
C SER A 322 8.39 -1.18 -17.98
N PRO A 323 8.57 -2.51 -18.04
CA PRO A 323 7.48 -3.43 -18.32
C PRO A 323 6.30 -3.19 -17.36
N LYS A 324 5.06 -3.37 -17.86
CA LYS A 324 3.85 -3.08 -17.08
C LYS A 324 3.84 -3.87 -15.77
N GLY A 325 3.73 -3.15 -14.64
CA GLY A 325 3.75 -3.74 -13.30
C GLY A 325 5.14 -3.88 -12.67
N CYS A 326 6.22 -3.55 -13.39
CA CYS A 326 7.58 -3.58 -12.91
C CYS A 326 8.09 -2.19 -12.50
N GLY A 327 9.07 -2.12 -11.60
CA GLY A 327 9.69 -0.86 -11.15
C GLY A 327 8.81 0.01 -10.25
N TYR A 328 7.59 -0.44 -9.92
CA TYR A 328 6.68 0.25 -9.01
C TYR A 328 7.15 0.11 -7.56
N ARG A 329 7.98 1.06 -7.13
CA ARG A 329 8.62 1.01 -5.81
C ARG A 329 8.82 2.41 -5.26
N ARG A 330 8.49 2.62 -3.98
CA ARG A 330 8.74 3.88 -3.26
C ARG A 330 9.31 3.65 -1.87
N PHE A 331 10.07 4.62 -1.37
CA PHE A 331 10.79 4.57 -0.09
C PHE A 331 11.77 3.38 0.01
N ALA A 332 12.35 3.01 -1.13
CA ALA A 332 13.42 2.04 -1.27
C ALA A 332 14.79 2.76 -1.27
N ALA A 333 15.87 1.98 -1.24
CA ALA A 333 17.23 2.50 -1.25
C ALA A 333 18.04 1.92 -2.41
N GLY A 334 18.92 2.75 -2.97
CA GLY A 334 19.78 2.37 -4.08
C GLY A 334 20.92 1.48 -3.61
N LEU A 335 21.19 0.40 -4.35
CA LEU A 335 22.20 -0.59 -4.03
C LEU A 335 23.17 -0.73 -5.21
N PRO A 336 24.42 -0.28 -5.09
CA PRO A 336 25.46 -0.56 -6.09
C PRO A 336 25.68 -2.07 -6.24
N LEU A 337 25.63 -2.56 -7.48
CA LEU A 337 25.86 -3.98 -7.79
C LEU A 337 27.18 -4.16 -8.53
N LYS A 338 27.63 -5.42 -8.60
CA LYS A 338 28.81 -5.78 -9.40
C LYS A 338 28.56 -5.40 -10.86
N SER A 339 29.32 -4.40 -11.30
CA SER A 339 29.31 -3.89 -12.67
C SER A 339 30.46 -4.51 -13.46
N ASN A 340 30.27 -4.66 -14.77
CA ASN A 340 31.31 -5.15 -15.69
C ASN A 340 31.91 -3.96 -16.45
N ARG A 341 33.02 -4.17 -17.18
CA ARG A 341 33.66 -3.10 -17.97
C ARG A 341 32.74 -2.45 -19.02
N THR A 342 31.65 -3.12 -19.39
CA THR A 342 30.75 -2.74 -20.48
C THR A 342 29.34 -2.35 -20.00
N SER A 343 29.05 -2.45 -18.69
CA SER A 343 27.73 -2.11 -18.15
C SER A 343 27.75 -1.89 -16.65
N VAL A 344 27.12 -0.79 -16.22
CA VAL A 344 26.86 -0.45 -14.83
C VAL A 344 25.51 -1.03 -14.39
N LYS A 345 25.49 -1.70 -13.23
CA LYS A 345 24.27 -2.26 -12.63
C LYS A 345 23.95 -1.62 -11.29
N ILE A 346 22.68 -1.28 -11.11
CA ILE A 346 22.16 -0.67 -9.88
C ILE A 346 20.90 -1.41 -9.45
N GLY A 347 20.80 -1.71 -8.16
CA GLY A 347 19.61 -2.27 -7.53
C GLY A 347 18.77 -1.19 -6.83
N ASN A 348 17.47 -1.38 -6.78
CA ASN A 348 16.53 -0.61 -5.97
C ASN A 348 15.87 -1.55 -4.95
N LEU A 349 16.41 -1.57 -3.73
CA LEU A 349 16.12 -2.58 -2.70
C LEU A 349 15.01 -2.15 -1.74
N GLY A 350 14.09 -3.08 -1.46
CA GLY A 350 13.07 -2.91 -0.43
C GLY A 350 11.99 -1.87 -0.78
N GLY A 351 11.52 -1.08 0.17
CA GLY A 351 10.45 -0.12 -0.06
C GLY A 351 9.06 -0.72 -0.13
N ALA A 352 8.10 0.05 -0.65
CA ALA A 352 6.71 -0.35 -0.86
C ALA A 352 6.39 -0.44 -2.35
N GLY A 353 5.84 -1.56 -2.79
CA GLY A 353 5.34 -1.77 -4.16
C GLY A 353 3.82 -1.73 -4.26
N SER A 354 3.27 -2.40 -5.28
CA SER A 354 1.82 -2.42 -5.59
C SER A 354 0.97 -3.18 -4.59
N GLU A 355 1.49 -4.26 -3.98
CA GLU A 355 0.75 -5.07 -3.01
C GLU A 355 1.04 -4.64 -1.58
N THR A 356 2.29 -4.72 -1.13
CA THR A 356 2.75 -4.26 0.20
C THR A 356 4.27 -3.94 0.20
N ARG A 357 4.91 -3.99 1.37
CA ARG A 357 6.36 -3.81 1.53
C ARG A 357 7.10 -4.99 0.94
N SER A 358 8.22 -4.71 0.30
CA SER A 358 9.05 -5.73 -0.34
C SER A 358 10.42 -5.84 0.31
N ASP A 359 11.02 -7.01 0.16
CA ASP A 359 12.42 -7.37 0.37
C ASP A 359 13.13 -7.71 -0.96
N SER A 360 12.40 -7.62 -2.08
CA SER A 360 12.94 -7.76 -3.43
C SER A 360 13.74 -6.52 -3.87
N CYS A 361 14.54 -6.69 -4.91
CA CYS A 361 15.38 -5.66 -5.51
C CYS A 361 15.11 -5.54 -7.01
N ASP A 362 14.76 -4.34 -7.49
CA ASP A 362 14.63 -4.09 -8.92
C ASP A 362 15.99 -3.71 -9.49
N ILE A 363 16.41 -4.37 -10.57
CA ILE A 363 17.72 -4.21 -11.18
C ILE A 363 17.60 -3.34 -12.42
N TYR A 364 18.46 -2.33 -12.50
CA TYR A 364 18.60 -1.41 -13.61
C TYR A 364 20.01 -1.48 -14.18
N ALA A 365 20.14 -1.34 -15.50
CA ALA A 365 21.43 -1.31 -16.19
C ALA A 365 21.40 -0.34 -17.37
N ASP A 366 22.54 0.28 -17.65
CA ASP A 366 22.80 1.13 -18.83
C ASP A 366 22.85 0.34 -20.15
N ASN A 367 23.13 -0.97 -20.08
CA ASN A 367 23.13 -1.87 -21.23
C ASN A 367 22.22 -3.08 -20.97
N LEU A 368 21.14 -3.19 -21.76
CA LEU A 368 20.13 -4.23 -21.60
C LEU A 368 20.55 -5.61 -22.14
N GLN A 369 21.70 -5.73 -22.81
CA GLN A 369 22.21 -7.02 -23.31
C GLN A 369 22.88 -7.88 -22.23
N VAL A 370 22.78 -7.51 -20.95
CA VAL A 370 23.47 -8.22 -19.89
C VAL A 370 22.78 -9.54 -19.52
N ASP A 371 23.61 -10.57 -19.43
CA ASP A 371 23.35 -11.97 -19.09
C ASP A 371 22.16 -12.22 -18.12
N PRO A 372 21.13 -13.00 -18.54
CA PRO A 372 19.97 -13.37 -17.74
C PRO A 372 20.30 -14.12 -16.43
N HIS A 373 21.46 -14.77 -16.33
CA HIS A 373 21.77 -15.85 -15.38
C HIS A 373 22.12 -15.44 -13.92
N THR A 374 21.44 -14.46 -13.33
CA THR A 374 21.54 -14.23 -11.86
C THR A 374 20.14 -14.27 -11.24
N GLU A 375 19.70 -15.44 -10.83
CA GLU A 375 18.29 -15.69 -10.50
C GLU A 375 17.91 -15.34 -9.05
N ALA A 376 18.87 -15.27 -8.12
CA ALA A 376 18.64 -14.94 -6.72
C ALA A 376 19.89 -14.37 -6.04
N TRP A 377 19.71 -13.71 -4.88
CA TRP A 377 20.82 -13.39 -3.97
C TRP A 377 21.57 -14.67 -3.59
N LYS A 378 22.92 -14.66 -3.62
CA LYS A 378 23.71 -15.82 -3.15
C LYS A 378 23.74 -15.97 -1.62
N SER A 379 23.18 -15.02 -0.89
CA SER A 379 23.19 -14.98 0.57
C SER A 379 22.07 -15.83 1.18
N GLN A 380 22.39 -16.67 2.16
CA GLN A 380 21.40 -17.41 2.96
C GLN A 380 20.55 -16.49 3.85
N PHE A 381 21.13 -15.38 4.31
CA PHE A 381 20.45 -14.38 5.13
C PHE A 381 20.38 -13.07 4.38
N CYS A 382 19.23 -12.42 4.41
CA CYS A 382 18.99 -11.13 3.75
C CYS A 382 18.17 -10.21 4.66
N PRO A 383 18.26 -8.88 4.45
CA PRO A 383 17.44 -7.92 5.18
C PRO A 383 15.94 -8.21 4.97
N SER A 384 15.17 -8.19 6.06
CA SER A 384 13.71 -8.34 6.00
C SER A 384 13.01 -7.20 5.24
N LYS A 385 11.76 -7.43 4.81
CA LYS A 385 10.87 -6.43 4.18
C LYS A 385 10.86 -5.12 4.98
N ARG A 386 11.19 -4.00 4.33
CA ARG A 386 11.33 -2.69 4.99
C ARG A 386 11.18 -1.53 4.02
N GLN A 387 10.91 -0.34 4.53
CA GLN A 387 10.94 0.92 3.76
C GLN A 387 11.56 2.05 4.58
N CYS A 388 11.90 3.17 3.95
CA CYS A 388 12.52 4.34 4.61
C CYS A 388 13.83 4.00 5.35
N HIS A 389 14.59 3.05 4.81
CA HIS A 389 15.95 2.70 5.23
C HIS A 389 16.95 3.42 4.32
N THR A 390 18.22 3.44 4.73
CA THR A 390 19.30 3.97 3.91
C THR A 390 20.25 2.85 3.49
N ILE A 391 20.89 3.02 2.33
CA ILE A 391 22.03 2.21 1.89
C ILE A 391 23.12 3.18 1.48
N THR A 392 24.29 3.07 2.11
CA THR A 392 25.43 3.95 1.84
C THR A 392 26.57 3.14 1.23
N ASP A 393 27.04 3.57 0.05
CA ASP A 393 28.19 2.92 -0.61
C ASP A 393 29.51 3.29 0.10
N LEU A 394 30.29 2.27 0.45
CA LEU A 394 31.61 2.37 1.06
C LEU A 394 32.72 1.93 0.09
N GLY A 395 32.42 1.87 -1.21
CA GLY A 395 33.38 1.52 -2.24
C GLY A 395 33.65 0.02 -2.25
N ASP A 396 34.92 -0.38 -2.16
CA ASP A 396 35.30 -1.79 -2.22
C ASP A 396 34.96 -2.59 -0.96
N THR A 397 34.71 -1.90 0.15
CA THR A 397 34.26 -2.53 1.40
C THR A 397 32.79 -2.98 1.38
N GLY A 398 31.99 -2.51 0.41
CA GLY A 398 30.59 -2.89 0.24
C GLY A 398 29.62 -1.73 0.45
N SER A 399 28.35 -2.05 0.67
CA SER A 399 27.30 -1.05 0.95
C SER A 399 26.59 -1.34 2.27
N LEU A 400 26.50 -0.34 3.14
CA LEU A 400 25.88 -0.49 4.47
C LEU A 400 24.41 -0.10 4.43
N LEU A 401 23.52 -1.06 4.68
CA LEU A 401 22.09 -0.86 4.91
C LEU A 401 21.83 -0.56 6.39
N CYS A 402 21.04 0.48 6.68
CA CYS A 402 20.71 0.88 8.05
C CYS A 402 19.20 1.03 8.29
N GLY A 403 18.68 0.33 9.29
CA GLY A 403 17.35 0.53 9.87
C GLY A 403 16.19 0.37 8.87
N GLY A 404 15.23 1.29 8.93
CA GLY A 404 13.98 1.27 8.17
C GLY A 404 12.77 0.94 9.03
N ARG A 405 11.61 0.69 8.40
CA ARG A 405 10.38 0.32 9.13
C ARG A 405 9.47 -0.65 8.39
N THR A 406 8.71 -1.42 9.17
CA THR A 406 7.59 -2.27 8.69
C THR A 406 6.21 -1.68 8.99
N SER A 407 6.11 -0.69 9.87
CA SER A 407 4.96 0.19 10.07
C SER A 407 5.47 1.48 10.73
N PRO A 408 4.74 2.60 10.73
CA PRO A 408 5.23 3.82 11.39
C PRO A 408 5.65 3.63 12.87
N ASP A 409 5.10 2.65 13.59
CA ASP A 409 5.49 2.32 14.98
C ASP A 409 6.40 1.10 15.11
N ASN A 410 6.77 0.46 14.00
CA ASN A 410 7.67 -0.68 14.00
C ASN A 410 8.91 -0.36 13.17
N ALA A 411 9.72 0.54 13.74
CA ALA A 411 11.05 0.87 13.27
C ALA A 411 12.02 -0.31 13.50
N LEU A 412 13.01 -0.41 12.64
CA LEU A 412 14.03 -1.45 12.63
C LEU A 412 15.37 -0.85 13.05
N LYS A 413 16.15 -1.63 13.80
CA LYS A 413 17.51 -1.27 14.23
C LYS A 413 18.60 -2.07 13.53
N ASP A 414 18.23 -3.10 12.77
CA ASP A 414 19.20 -3.99 12.17
C ASP A 414 19.93 -3.35 11.00
N CYS A 415 21.24 -3.60 10.93
CA CYS A 415 22.11 -3.12 9.86
C CYS A 415 22.79 -4.28 9.14
N TRP A 416 23.06 -4.10 7.86
CA TRP A 416 23.64 -5.15 7.02
C TRP A 416 24.67 -4.58 6.06
N LEU A 417 25.80 -5.26 5.92
CA LEU A 417 26.82 -4.92 4.94
C LEU A 417 26.69 -5.83 3.71
N TYR A 418 26.51 -5.24 2.54
CA TYR A 418 26.45 -5.96 1.26
C TYR A 418 27.81 -5.98 0.57
N HIS A 419 28.33 -7.19 0.36
CA HIS A 419 29.62 -7.43 -0.29
C HIS A 419 29.42 -7.62 -1.79
N LYS A 420 29.46 -6.53 -2.56
CA LYS A 420 29.13 -6.50 -4.00
C LYS A 420 29.89 -7.50 -4.88
N TRP A 421 31.13 -7.84 -4.53
CA TRP A 421 31.99 -8.72 -5.34
C TRP A 421 31.64 -10.21 -5.23
N VAL A 422 31.18 -10.62 -4.04
CA VAL A 422 30.77 -11.99 -3.72
C VAL A 422 29.25 -12.17 -3.66
N ASP A 423 28.49 -11.07 -3.75
CA ASP A 423 27.03 -11.02 -3.75
C ASP A 423 26.42 -11.61 -2.46
N GLN A 424 26.93 -11.16 -1.30
CA GLN A 424 26.53 -11.66 0.01
C GLN A 424 26.18 -10.54 0.99
N TRP A 425 25.19 -10.79 1.85
CA TRP A 425 24.81 -9.91 2.94
C TRP A 425 25.41 -10.43 4.25
N GLU A 426 26.01 -9.52 5.00
CA GLU A 426 26.56 -9.77 6.34
C GLU A 426 25.76 -8.95 7.36
N ARG A 427 25.23 -9.59 8.40
CA ARG A 427 24.62 -8.87 9.53
C ARG A 427 25.74 -8.21 10.35
N VAL A 428 25.61 -6.91 10.59
CA VAL A 428 26.56 -6.12 11.40
C VAL A 428 25.86 -5.55 12.64
N ASP A 429 26.55 -4.67 13.37
CA ASP A 429 26.04 -4.05 14.60
C ASP A 429 24.70 -3.36 14.37
N ASP A 430 23.74 -3.64 15.25
CA ASP A 430 22.46 -2.94 15.26
C ASP A 430 22.66 -1.48 15.69
N LEU A 431 21.85 -0.58 15.13
CA LEU A 431 21.71 0.78 15.61
C LEU A 431 21.35 0.79 17.11
N PRO A 432 21.83 1.78 17.90
CA PRO A 432 21.47 1.91 19.31
C PRO A 432 19.97 2.05 19.54
N LEU A 433 19.27 2.69 18.59
CA LEU A 433 17.82 2.84 18.57
C LEU A 433 17.29 2.46 17.18
N PRO A 434 16.09 1.86 17.09
CA PRO A 434 15.46 1.61 15.80
C PRO A 434 15.13 2.94 15.11
N LEU A 435 15.39 3.04 13.80
CA LEU A 435 15.39 4.31 13.10
C LEU A 435 14.92 4.19 11.65
N TYR A 436 14.07 5.11 11.21
CA TYR A 436 13.65 5.23 9.80
C TYR A 436 13.49 6.69 9.38
N ARG A 437 13.47 6.98 8.08
CA ARG A 437 13.51 8.36 7.54
C ARG A 437 14.72 9.19 8.04
N HIS A 438 15.78 8.52 8.45
CA HIS A 438 17.09 9.15 8.65
C HIS A 438 17.80 9.27 7.30
N GLN A 439 18.84 10.11 7.24
CA GLN A 439 19.80 10.13 6.14
C GLN A 439 21.11 9.51 6.59
N ALA A 440 21.88 9.03 5.62
CA ALA A 440 23.18 8.43 5.85
C ALA A 440 24.16 8.91 4.79
N VAL A 441 25.33 9.38 5.22
CA VAL A 441 26.41 9.86 4.32
C VAL A 441 27.71 9.12 4.61
N ASN A 442 28.44 8.82 3.54
CA ASN A 442 29.79 8.27 3.64
C ASN A 442 30.75 9.39 4.08
N VAL A 443 31.53 9.14 5.12
CA VAL A 443 32.55 10.06 5.64
C VAL A 443 33.98 9.53 5.45
N GLY A 444 34.18 8.62 4.50
CA GLY A 444 35.46 7.99 4.16
C GLY A 444 35.68 6.67 4.89
N HIS A 445 35.86 6.72 6.21
CA HIS A 445 36.14 5.53 7.05
C HIS A 445 34.90 4.98 7.79
N GLY A 446 33.71 5.49 7.48
CA GLY A 446 32.49 5.16 8.19
C GLY A 446 31.24 5.80 7.58
N VAL A 447 30.10 5.58 8.24
CA VAL A 447 28.80 6.14 7.85
C VAL A 447 28.26 7.00 8.97
N LEU A 448 28.00 8.28 8.68
CA LEU A 448 27.32 9.19 9.59
C LEU A 448 25.81 9.14 9.31
N ILE A 449 25.01 8.91 10.34
CA ILE A 449 23.54 8.90 10.29
C ILE A 449 22.95 10.09 11.05
N SER A 450 21.98 10.76 10.42
CA SER A 450 21.21 11.86 11.04
C SER A 450 20.09 11.38 11.96
N THR A 451 19.44 12.34 12.60
CA THR A 451 18.16 12.10 13.30
C THR A 451 17.10 11.53 12.34
N GLY A 452 16.16 10.78 12.91
CA GLY A 452 15.06 10.14 12.20
C GLY A 452 13.96 9.72 13.16
N ARG A 453 12.97 8.99 12.66
CA ARG A 453 11.85 8.52 13.51
C ARG A 453 12.19 7.19 14.17
N VAL A 454 11.87 7.11 15.46
CA VAL A 454 11.91 5.87 16.25
C VAL A 454 10.52 5.22 16.28
N SER A 455 9.47 6.04 16.20
CA SER A 455 8.07 5.63 16.07
C SER A 455 7.25 6.75 15.43
N SER A 456 5.94 6.57 15.26
CA SER A 456 5.04 7.61 14.78
C SER A 456 4.87 8.79 15.75
N ARG A 457 5.50 8.74 16.94
CA ARG A 457 5.38 9.78 17.99
C ARG A 457 6.73 10.31 18.47
N ALA A 458 7.84 9.71 18.05
CA ALA A 458 9.16 10.01 18.58
C ALA A 458 10.21 10.15 17.47
N ILE A 459 11.03 11.18 17.61
CA ILE A 459 12.19 11.48 16.77
C ILE A 459 13.45 11.27 17.62
N SER A 460 14.47 10.63 17.06
CA SER A 460 15.77 10.51 17.73
C SER A 460 16.47 11.87 17.80
N SER A 461 17.19 12.13 18.88
CA SER A 461 17.94 13.38 19.07
C SER A 461 19.43 13.28 18.74
N GLY A 462 19.98 12.06 18.62
CA GLY A 462 21.40 11.81 18.42
C GLY A 462 21.79 11.54 16.96
N TYR A 463 23.01 11.94 16.61
CA TYR A 463 23.72 11.52 15.39
C TYR A 463 24.66 10.36 15.73
N HIS A 464 24.82 9.43 14.79
CA HIS A 464 25.62 8.23 15.04
C HIS A 464 26.63 8.00 13.92
N LEU A 465 27.85 7.63 14.29
CA LEU A 465 28.92 7.24 13.38
C LEU A 465 29.13 5.74 13.48
N TRP A 466 29.02 5.04 12.36
CA TRP A 466 29.43 3.65 12.26
C TRP A 466 30.84 3.54 11.70
N SER A 467 31.64 2.67 12.30
CA SER A 467 32.89 2.19 11.69
C SER A 467 32.97 0.67 11.83
N ARG A 468 33.68 0.01 10.92
CA ARG A 468 33.86 -1.45 10.95
C ARG A 468 34.60 -1.92 12.22
N LEU A 469 35.43 -1.06 12.83
CA LEU A 469 36.24 -1.40 14.00
C LEU A 469 35.49 -1.21 15.32
N PHE A 470 34.68 -0.16 15.44
CA PHE A 470 34.04 0.23 16.70
C PHE A 470 32.51 0.08 16.70
N GLY A 471 31.91 -0.33 15.58
CA GLY A 471 30.46 -0.38 15.45
C GLY A 471 29.84 1.01 15.46
N TRP A 472 28.61 1.12 15.98
CA TRP A 472 27.90 2.39 16.14
C TRP A 472 28.33 3.14 17.40
N MET A 473 28.70 4.40 17.23
CA MET A 473 28.98 5.33 18.32
C MET A 473 28.11 6.58 18.20
N GLU A 474 27.62 7.07 19.32
CA GLU A 474 26.91 8.34 19.37
C GLU A 474 27.91 9.50 19.27
N CYS A 475 27.63 10.48 18.41
CA CYS A 475 28.47 11.64 18.26
C CYS A 475 28.26 12.64 19.41
N ASN A 476 29.35 13.18 19.95
CA ASN A 476 29.29 14.31 20.86
C ASN A 476 28.92 15.57 20.07
N LEU A 477 27.74 16.13 20.32
CA LEU A 477 27.22 17.27 19.58
C LEU A 477 27.67 18.59 20.21
N HIS A 478 28.21 19.50 19.40
CA HIS A 478 28.72 20.80 19.83
C HIS A 478 28.17 21.95 18.96
N GLY A 479 28.18 23.17 19.49
CA GLY A 479 27.80 24.38 18.74
C GLY A 479 26.29 24.60 18.66
N ASP A 480 25.82 25.15 17.53
CA ASP A 480 24.39 25.40 17.28
C ASP A 480 23.72 24.14 16.71
N VAL A 481 23.37 23.21 17.59
CA VAL A 481 22.85 21.89 17.19
C VAL A 481 21.44 22.04 16.58
N PRO A 482 21.19 21.51 15.38
CA PRO A 482 19.87 21.56 14.77
C PRO A 482 18.83 20.81 15.62
N PRO A 483 17.58 21.27 15.68
CA PRO A 483 16.53 20.54 16.37
C PRO A 483 16.31 19.17 15.70
N PRO A 484 15.91 18.14 16.47
CA PRO A 484 15.62 16.82 15.93
C PRO A 484 14.55 16.87 14.82
N THR A 485 14.88 16.33 13.67
CA THR A 485 13.98 16.22 12.51
C THR A 485 14.05 14.83 11.90
N PHE A 486 13.07 14.50 11.07
CA PHE A 486 13.13 13.32 10.20
C PHE A 486 12.93 13.72 8.74
N GLY A 487 13.52 12.95 7.83
CA GLY A 487 13.49 13.21 6.39
C GLY A 487 14.18 14.52 5.99
N ALA A 488 15.14 14.98 6.78
CA ALA A 488 15.97 16.14 6.42
C ALA A 488 16.89 15.81 5.23
N THR A 489 17.42 16.85 4.61
CA THR A 489 18.53 16.79 3.67
C THR A 489 19.83 16.71 4.48
N LEU A 490 20.65 15.68 4.27
CA LEU A 490 22.01 15.57 4.82
C LEU A 490 22.97 15.39 3.65
N LEU A 491 23.96 16.27 3.56
CA LEU A 491 25.00 16.22 2.53
C LEU A 491 26.37 16.27 3.17
N ALA A 492 27.34 15.59 2.55
CA ALA A 492 28.76 15.69 2.84
C ALA A 492 29.47 16.24 1.60
N PHE A 493 30.34 17.24 1.78
CA PHE A 493 31.11 17.80 0.68
C PHE A 493 32.26 16.87 0.30
N ASP A 494 32.44 16.66 -1.01
CA ASP A 494 33.59 15.96 -1.54
C ASP A 494 34.77 16.93 -1.60
N THR A 495 35.65 16.88 -0.59
CA THR A 495 36.92 17.59 -0.61
C THR A 495 37.81 16.87 -1.62
N GLY A 496 37.65 17.24 -2.90
CA GLY A 496 38.27 16.55 -4.03
C GLY A 496 39.75 16.22 -3.80
N MET A 497 40.16 15.11 -4.42
CA MET A 497 41.52 14.56 -4.45
C MET A 497 42.62 15.62 -4.35
N THR A 498 43.04 15.86 -3.11
CA THR A 498 44.38 16.31 -2.75
C THR A 498 44.75 15.47 -1.54
N LEU A 499 46.04 15.17 -1.38
CA LEU A 499 46.60 14.45 -0.23
C LEU A 499 46.43 15.28 1.05
N ASP A 500 45.20 15.63 1.42
CA ASP A 500 44.94 16.32 2.65
C ASP A 500 44.75 15.26 3.72
N THR A 501 45.76 15.15 4.58
CA THR A 501 45.78 14.34 5.81
C THR A 501 44.78 14.81 6.85
N SER A 502 43.77 15.61 6.46
CA SER A 502 42.81 16.21 7.37
C SER A 502 41.78 15.15 7.81
N THR A 503 41.69 14.95 9.12
CA THR A 503 40.71 14.08 9.79
C THR A 503 39.33 14.72 9.88
N ILE A 504 39.08 15.80 9.13
CA ILE A 504 37.90 16.64 9.31
C ILE A 504 37.02 16.54 8.07
N LYS A 505 35.79 16.05 8.24
CA LYS A 505 34.76 16.05 7.18
C LYS A 505 33.73 17.12 7.44
N ARG A 506 33.18 17.69 6.36
CA ARG A 506 32.22 18.79 6.42
C ARG A 506 31.02 18.53 5.52
N GLY A 507 29.92 19.17 5.85
CA GLY A 507 28.71 19.11 5.04
C GLY A 507 27.61 20.03 5.55
N ILE A 508 26.39 19.81 5.07
CA ILE A 508 25.20 20.56 5.46
C ILE A 508 24.11 19.60 5.91
N VAL A 509 23.32 20.03 6.89
CA VAL A 509 22.00 19.47 7.20
C VAL A 509 20.95 20.57 7.08
N ALA A 510 19.85 20.28 6.39
CA ALA A 510 18.82 21.25 6.10
C ALA A 510 17.43 20.61 6.10
N GLY A 511 16.43 21.34 6.55
CA GLY A 511 15.04 20.92 6.41
C GLY A 511 14.64 19.77 7.33
N GLY A 512 13.78 18.89 6.81
CA GLY A 512 13.13 17.82 7.56
C GLY A 512 11.89 18.28 8.30
N MET A 513 11.23 17.33 8.95
CA MET A 513 9.98 17.55 9.67
C MET A 513 10.23 17.54 11.18
N LEU A 514 9.70 18.54 11.88
CA LEU A 514 9.73 18.65 13.34
C LEU A 514 8.76 17.67 14.01
N ALA A 515 8.85 17.56 15.33
CA ALA A 515 7.96 16.73 16.15
C ALA A 515 6.47 17.10 16.01
N ASP A 516 6.17 18.35 15.68
CA ASP A 516 4.81 18.84 15.47
C ASP A 516 4.38 18.83 14.00
N ALA A 517 5.10 18.09 13.16
CA ALA A 517 4.81 17.92 11.75
C ALA A 517 4.82 19.22 10.92
N VAL A 518 5.70 20.18 11.27
CA VAL A 518 6.03 21.34 10.45
C VAL A 518 7.41 21.19 9.82
N VAL A 519 7.56 21.63 8.56
CA VAL A 519 8.84 21.62 7.85
C VAL A 519 9.78 22.63 8.49
N GLN A 520 10.95 22.15 8.94
CA GLN A 520 12.03 23.00 9.42
C GLN A 520 12.65 23.77 8.24
N ARG A 521 13.00 25.03 8.44
CA ARG A 521 13.60 25.90 7.41
C ARG A 521 15.11 26.08 7.54
N GLY A 522 15.65 25.81 8.74
CA GLY A 522 17.04 26.10 9.03
C GLY A 522 18.01 25.24 8.23
N ILE A 523 19.20 25.81 8.03
CA ILE A 523 20.34 25.18 7.36
C ILE A 523 21.54 25.31 8.29
N TRP A 524 22.20 24.18 8.54
CA TRP A 524 23.39 24.09 9.39
C TRP A 524 24.53 23.47 8.62
N GLU A 525 25.71 24.04 8.77
CA GLU A 525 26.96 23.40 8.39
C GLU A 525 27.42 22.51 9.55
N TRP A 526 27.87 21.30 9.22
CA TRP A 526 28.42 20.37 10.19
C TRP A 526 29.88 20.07 9.89
N GLU A 527 30.66 19.89 10.95
CA GLU A 527 32.06 19.48 10.92
C GLU A 527 32.24 18.26 11.83
N LEU A 528 32.74 17.16 11.26
CA LEU A 528 33.02 15.91 11.95
C LEU A 528 34.52 15.75 12.13
N ASP A 529 34.97 15.65 13.37
CA ASP A 529 36.32 15.22 13.72
C ASP A 529 36.36 13.68 13.84
N HIS A 530 37.19 13.03 13.01
CA HIS A 530 37.27 11.57 12.84
C HIS A 530 37.94 10.81 14.00
N ASP A 531 37.93 11.31 15.23
CA ASP A 531 38.28 10.47 16.39
C ASP A 531 37.27 9.33 16.51
N ALA A 532 37.65 8.16 16.01
CA ALA A 532 36.79 6.99 15.91
C ALA A 532 36.46 6.35 17.26
N GLN A 533 36.95 6.85 18.40
CA GLN A 533 36.45 6.44 19.73
C GLN A 533 35.51 7.47 20.35
N HIS A 534 35.63 8.75 19.97
CA HIS A 534 34.84 9.85 20.51
C HIS A 534 34.48 10.85 19.40
N PRO A 535 33.63 10.47 18.44
CA PRO A 535 33.35 11.32 17.29
C PRO A 535 32.69 12.63 17.73
N ASN A 536 33.31 13.76 17.40
CA ASN A 536 32.78 15.08 17.72
C ASN A 536 32.15 15.70 16.48
N LEU A 537 30.87 16.06 16.58
CA LEU A 537 30.11 16.68 15.51
C LEU A 537 29.72 18.11 15.91
N ARG A 538 30.35 19.09 15.27
CA ARG A 538 30.11 20.51 15.54
C ARG A 538 29.18 21.08 14.49
N PHE A 539 28.17 21.83 14.95
CA PHE A 539 27.23 22.53 14.09
C PHE A 539 27.37 24.04 14.21
N GLN A 540 27.12 24.73 13.10
CA GLN A 540 26.94 26.17 13.04
C GLN A 540 25.85 26.52 12.01
N ARG A 541 25.16 27.64 12.19
CA ARG A 541 24.28 28.16 11.14
C ARG A 541 25.07 28.38 9.86
N SER A 542 24.48 27.99 8.73
CA SER A 542 25.18 28.11 7.46
C SER A 542 25.48 29.58 7.12
N LEU A 543 26.74 29.84 6.80
CA LEU A 543 27.18 31.11 6.26
C LEU A 543 26.96 31.16 4.74
N LEU A 544 27.00 30.00 4.08
CA LEU A 544 26.72 29.85 2.65
C LEU A 544 25.24 30.11 2.32
N PHE A 545 24.33 29.67 3.20
CA PHE A 545 22.89 29.81 3.03
C PHE A 545 22.23 30.45 4.26
N PRO A 546 22.35 31.78 4.44
CA PRO A 546 21.71 32.47 5.55
C PRO A 546 20.18 32.28 5.53
N ASP A 547 19.56 32.23 6.71
CA ASP A 547 18.10 32.05 6.86
C ASP A 547 17.27 33.10 6.10
N ASN A 548 17.83 34.28 5.85
CA ASN A 548 17.19 35.38 5.11
C ASN A 548 17.42 35.32 3.58
N SER A 549 18.16 34.33 3.07
CA SER A 549 18.41 34.18 1.63
C SER A 549 17.19 33.57 0.93
N GLU A 550 16.80 34.11 -0.23
CA GLU A 550 15.68 33.56 -1.00
C GLU A 550 15.94 32.11 -1.50
N HIS A 551 17.19 31.65 -1.42
CA HIS A 551 17.60 30.30 -1.83
C HIS A 551 17.43 29.23 -0.74
N HIS A 552 17.19 29.61 0.52
CA HIS A 552 17.17 28.68 1.65
C HIS A 552 16.11 27.56 1.48
N GLN A 553 14.99 27.85 0.80
CA GLN A 553 13.89 26.91 0.58
C GLN A 553 14.26 25.75 -0.36
N TYR A 554 15.27 25.92 -1.19
CA TYR A 554 15.70 24.87 -2.12
C TYR A 554 16.44 23.74 -1.41
N LEU A 555 17.07 24.00 -0.27
CA LEU A 555 17.77 22.99 0.54
C LEU A 555 16.89 22.43 1.66
N ALA A 556 16.14 23.32 2.33
CA ALA A 556 15.31 22.98 3.48
C ALA A 556 14.02 22.29 3.04
N ARG A 557 14.15 21.02 2.66
CA ARG A 557 13.06 20.15 2.20
C ARG A 557 12.82 19.00 3.17
N PHE A 558 11.61 18.46 3.14
CA PHE A 558 11.27 17.19 3.77
C PHE A 558 11.15 16.09 2.71
N GLY A 559 11.84 14.96 2.91
CA GLY A 559 11.74 13.79 2.03
C GLY A 559 12.42 13.98 0.67
N ALA A 560 13.33 14.94 0.53
CA ALA A 560 14.16 15.09 -0.66
C ALA A 560 15.28 14.04 -0.68
N ASN A 561 15.75 13.72 -1.89
CA ASN A 561 16.95 12.93 -2.09
C ASN A 561 18.12 13.85 -2.42
N VAL A 562 19.32 13.46 -1.97
CA VAL A 562 20.54 14.20 -2.24
C VAL A 562 21.60 13.29 -2.79
N VAL A 563 22.30 13.77 -3.83
CA VAL A 563 23.37 13.02 -4.48
C VAL A 563 24.49 13.95 -4.94
N ASN A 564 25.74 13.52 -4.77
CA ASN A 564 26.90 14.23 -5.30
C ASN A 564 27.23 13.71 -6.71
N TYR A 565 27.41 14.61 -7.67
CA TYR A 565 27.80 14.29 -9.04
C TYR A 565 28.62 15.44 -9.66
N LYS A 566 29.79 15.12 -10.24
CA LYS A 566 30.70 16.07 -10.93
C LYS A 566 30.85 17.43 -10.22
N ASN A 567 31.30 17.40 -8.97
CA ASN A 567 31.55 18.57 -8.10
C ASN A 567 30.31 19.36 -7.64
N ASN A 568 29.10 18.93 -8.01
CA ASN A 568 27.86 19.51 -7.53
C ASN A 568 27.11 18.53 -6.64
N THR A 569 26.37 19.06 -5.68
CA THR A 569 25.39 18.32 -4.89
C THR A 569 24.00 18.63 -5.42
N TYR A 570 23.30 17.60 -5.89
CA TYR A 570 21.95 17.71 -6.43
C TYR A 570 20.93 17.38 -5.34
N VAL A 571 19.88 18.20 -5.24
CA VAL A 571 18.73 17.97 -4.38
C VAL A 571 17.49 17.79 -5.26
N LEU A 572 16.82 16.65 -5.10
CA LEU A 572 15.73 16.23 -5.96
C LEU A 572 14.47 15.94 -5.14
N GLY A 573 13.36 16.53 -5.58
CA GLY A 573 12.03 16.32 -5.00
C GLY A 573 11.91 16.82 -3.58
N GLY A 574 11.09 16.14 -2.78
CA GLY A 574 10.73 16.55 -1.43
C GLY A 574 9.61 17.58 -1.37
N VAL A 575 9.28 17.98 -0.14
CA VAL A 575 8.22 18.94 0.18
C VAL A 575 8.84 20.15 0.87
N ILE A 576 8.39 21.33 0.49
CA ILE A 576 8.74 22.59 1.15
C ILE A 576 7.57 23.12 1.96
N GLN A 577 7.85 24.12 2.80
CA GLN A 577 6.82 24.79 3.59
C GLN A 577 5.84 25.53 2.65
N ASP A 578 4.55 25.44 2.96
CA ASP A 578 3.45 26.26 2.40
C ASP A 578 3.11 26.10 0.92
N LYS A 579 3.96 25.53 0.06
CA LYS A 579 3.70 25.45 -1.39
C LYS A 579 4.20 24.17 -2.05
N LEU A 580 3.67 23.90 -3.24
CA LEU A 580 4.14 22.85 -4.13
C LEU A 580 5.43 23.30 -4.84
N LEU A 581 6.39 22.39 -5.02
CA LEU A 581 7.57 22.68 -5.84
C LEU A 581 7.17 22.76 -7.32
N GLY A 582 7.62 23.83 -7.97
CA GLY A 582 7.47 24.01 -9.40
C GLY A 582 8.30 23.00 -10.19
N VAL A 583 7.91 22.71 -11.43
CA VAL A 583 8.68 21.80 -12.31
C VAL A 583 10.16 22.19 -12.46
N SER A 584 10.46 23.49 -12.45
CA SER A 584 11.83 24.04 -12.51
C SER A 584 12.60 23.93 -11.20
N ASP A 585 11.90 23.73 -10.08
CA ASP A 585 12.45 23.74 -8.73
C ASP A 585 12.58 22.33 -8.14
N GLU A 586 11.98 21.32 -8.79
CA GLU A 586 12.04 19.91 -8.38
C GLU A 586 13.48 19.42 -8.27
N ILE A 587 14.37 19.88 -9.15
CA ILE A 587 15.77 19.50 -9.20
C ILE A 587 16.62 20.77 -9.14
N CYS A 588 17.47 20.86 -8.12
CA CYS A 588 18.49 21.89 -8.03
C CYS A 588 19.86 21.29 -7.76
N ALA A 589 20.90 22.06 -8.04
CA ALA A 589 22.29 21.71 -7.80
C ALA A 589 23.00 22.85 -7.07
N ILE A 590 23.95 22.48 -6.23
CA ILE A 590 24.73 23.38 -5.39
C ILE A 590 26.19 23.01 -5.53
N ASP A 591 27.04 24.01 -5.77
CA ASP A 591 28.49 23.82 -5.77
C ASP A 591 29.10 23.96 -4.36
N ALA A 592 30.38 23.63 -4.22
CA ALA A 592 31.10 23.74 -2.95
C ALA A 592 31.27 25.20 -2.46
N GLN A 593 31.03 26.19 -3.33
CA GLN A 593 31.10 27.62 -3.01
C GLN A 593 29.74 28.17 -2.55
N GLY A 594 28.68 27.35 -2.59
CA GLY A 594 27.32 27.75 -2.22
C GLY A 594 26.53 28.37 -3.37
N SER A 595 27.01 28.29 -4.61
CA SER A 595 26.25 28.76 -5.78
C SER A 595 25.07 27.83 -6.04
N PHE A 596 23.93 28.43 -6.37
CA PHE A 596 22.68 27.74 -6.59
C PHE A 596 22.32 27.67 -8.08
N HIS A 597 22.04 26.45 -8.56
CA HIS A 597 21.69 26.19 -9.95
C HIS A 597 20.38 25.41 -10.05
N ILE A 598 19.55 25.77 -11.02
CA ILE A 598 18.37 24.96 -11.38
C ILE A 598 18.67 24.06 -12.58
N ILE A 599 17.95 22.95 -12.67
CA ILE A 599 18.00 22.06 -13.83
C ILE A 599 16.65 22.12 -14.52
N PRO A 600 16.49 23.02 -15.51
CA PRO A 600 15.23 23.17 -16.21
C PRO A 600 14.94 21.92 -17.04
N ARG A 601 13.66 21.55 -17.12
CA ARG A 601 13.18 20.66 -18.19
C ARG A 601 13.07 21.46 -19.49
N THR A 602 13.54 20.90 -20.59
CA THR A 602 13.45 21.54 -21.91
C THR A 602 12.12 21.18 -22.58
N GLU A 603 11.64 22.01 -23.51
CA GLU A 603 10.42 21.71 -24.28
C GLU A 603 10.58 20.45 -25.17
N ASP A 604 11.84 20.08 -25.50
CA ASP A 604 12.18 18.88 -26.26
C ASP A 604 12.20 17.60 -25.42
N ASP A 605 12.07 17.69 -24.09
CA ASP A 605 12.04 16.54 -23.18
C ASP A 605 10.77 15.69 -23.42
N GLN A 606 10.88 14.62 -24.20
CA GLN A 606 9.78 13.66 -24.42
C GLN A 606 9.47 12.82 -23.16
N ALA A 607 10.25 12.98 -22.08
CA ALA A 607 10.09 12.24 -20.84
C ALA A 607 8.85 12.71 -20.04
N PRO A 608 8.05 11.79 -19.47
CA PRO A 608 6.95 12.17 -18.57
C PRO A 608 7.49 12.78 -17.27
N ARG A 609 6.80 13.78 -16.68
CA ARG A 609 7.18 14.36 -15.37
C ARG A 609 7.17 13.28 -14.27
N PRO A 610 8.29 13.01 -13.57
CA PRO A 610 8.34 12.06 -12.47
C PRO A 610 7.60 12.58 -11.24
N LEU A 611 7.06 11.68 -10.43
CA LEU A 611 6.67 11.99 -9.05
C LEU A 611 7.79 11.55 -8.10
N LEU A 612 8.50 12.52 -7.51
CA LEU A 612 9.69 12.28 -6.70
C LEU A 612 9.41 11.91 -5.24
N VAL A 613 8.18 11.45 -4.92
CA VAL A 613 7.83 10.98 -3.58
C VAL A 613 8.35 9.56 -3.38
N GLY A 614 9.31 9.41 -2.47
CA GLY A 614 9.94 8.12 -2.18
C GLY A 614 10.70 7.53 -3.36
N ALA A 615 11.07 8.33 -4.37
CA ALA A 615 11.96 7.90 -5.44
C ALA A 615 13.35 7.59 -4.88
N THR A 616 14.09 6.75 -5.58
CA THR A 616 15.47 6.37 -5.26
C THR A 616 16.39 6.95 -6.30
N ILE A 617 17.42 7.69 -5.86
CA ILE A 617 18.32 8.43 -6.75
C ILE A 617 19.76 8.01 -6.50
N MET A 618 20.49 7.74 -7.57
CA MET A 618 21.90 7.35 -7.52
C MET A 618 22.70 8.06 -8.59
N ALA A 619 23.91 8.51 -8.26
CA ALA A 619 24.87 9.00 -9.22
C ALA A 619 25.75 7.85 -9.71
N THR A 620 26.04 7.87 -11.00
CA THR A 620 27.05 7.06 -11.66
C THR A 620 28.20 7.96 -12.10
N ASN A 621 29.23 7.37 -12.73
CA ASN A 621 30.33 8.17 -13.28
C ASN A 621 29.85 9.17 -14.35
N ASN A 622 28.80 8.81 -15.10
CA ASN A 622 28.39 9.53 -16.29
C ASN A 622 27.02 10.19 -16.18
N SER A 623 26.15 9.74 -15.28
CA SER A 623 24.76 10.19 -15.20
C SER A 623 24.19 10.11 -13.78
N ILE A 624 23.03 10.74 -13.57
CA ILE A 624 22.19 10.54 -12.37
C ILE A 624 20.98 9.70 -12.77
N LEU A 625 20.73 8.62 -12.03
CA LEU A 625 19.62 7.71 -12.25
C LEU A 625 18.52 7.95 -11.21
N ILE A 626 17.28 8.12 -11.67
CA ILE A 626 16.07 8.19 -10.84
C ILE A 626 15.25 6.92 -11.07
N MET A 627 15.01 6.16 -10.00
CA MET A 627 14.27 4.89 -9.99
C MET A 627 13.08 4.95 -9.05
N GLY A 628 11.98 4.28 -9.43
CA GLY A 628 10.78 4.23 -8.61
C GLY A 628 10.19 5.62 -8.34
N GLY A 629 9.43 5.74 -7.26
CA GLY A 629 8.67 6.93 -6.88
C GLY A 629 7.18 6.79 -7.20
N GLY A 630 6.34 7.36 -6.34
CA GLY A 630 4.90 7.26 -6.47
C GLY A 630 4.15 7.68 -5.21
N ALA A 631 2.84 7.90 -5.36
CA ALA A 631 1.95 8.31 -4.28
C ALA A 631 0.60 7.63 -4.43
N THR A 632 -0.10 7.36 -3.33
CA THR A 632 -1.51 6.92 -3.38
C THR A 632 -2.45 8.01 -3.91
N CYS A 633 -1.98 9.27 -3.90
CA CYS A 633 -2.71 10.44 -4.34
C CYS A 633 -4.05 10.55 -3.60
N PHE A 634 -3.98 10.51 -2.26
CA PHE A 634 -5.15 10.56 -1.39
C PHE A 634 -6.13 9.41 -1.66
N SER A 635 -7.36 9.69 -2.07
CA SER A 635 -8.35 8.69 -2.48
C SER A 635 -8.53 8.56 -3.99
N PHE A 636 -7.70 9.27 -4.78
CA PHE A 636 -7.90 9.38 -6.23
C PHE A 636 -7.39 8.16 -7.00
N GLY A 637 -6.38 7.49 -6.46
CA GLY A 637 -5.78 6.30 -7.03
C GLY A 637 -4.27 6.43 -7.12
N THR A 638 -3.57 5.32 -6.93
CA THR A 638 -2.11 5.31 -6.86
C THR A 638 -1.47 5.68 -8.18
N PHE A 639 -0.59 6.68 -8.14
CA PHE A 639 0.33 7.02 -9.20
C PHE A 639 1.69 6.36 -8.96
N TRP A 640 2.23 5.73 -10.00
CA TRP A 640 3.59 5.19 -10.02
C TRP A 640 4.36 5.82 -11.17
N ASN A 641 5.65 6.08 -10.97
CA ASN A 641 6.54 6.36 -12.08
C ASN A 641 6.62 5.09 -12.96
N GLY A 642 6.30 5.23 -14.24
CA GLY A 642 6.19 4.11 -15.19
C GLY A 642 7.53 3.54 -15.66
N GLY A 643 8.64 4.16 -15.26
CA GLY A 643 9.97 3.86 -15.74
C GLY A 643 11.04 4.57 -14.91
N CYS A 644 12.28 4.54 -15.40
CA CYS A 644 13.40 5.25 -14.82
C CYS A 644 13.85 6.44 -15.69
N TYR A 645 14.59 7.34 -15.08
CA TYR A 645 15.10 8.56 -15.73
C TYR A 645 16.61 8.62 -15.59
N THR A 646 17.29 8.85 -16.71
CA THR A 646 18.75 9.06 -16.77
C THR A 646 19.02 10.52 -17.09
N LEU A 647 19.73 11.23 -16.22
CA LEU A 647 20.09 12.63 -16.36
C LEU A 647 21.58 12.75 -16.69
N SER A 648 21.93 13.37 -17.81
CA SER A 648 23.31 13.50 -18.30
C SER A 648 23.63 14.94 -18.77
N PRO A 649 24.87 15.42 -18.65
CA PRO A 649 25.22 16.82 -18.97
C PRO A 649 25.44 17.13 -20.46
N SER A 650 25.26 16.18 -21.39
CA SER A 650 25.45 16.40 -22.83
C SER A 650 24.61 15.43 -23.64
N PRO A 651 24.11 15.82 -24.84
CA PRO A 651 23.45 14.91 -25.76
C PRO A 651 24.43 13.84 -26.20
N SER A 652 24.37 12.65 -25.58
CA SER A 652 25.11 11.51 -26.10
C SER A 652 24.42 11.09 -27.39
N SER A 653 25.13 11.16 -28.51
CA SER A 653 24.64 10.70 -29.82
C SER A 653 24.29 9.20 -29.83
N ASP A 654 24.70 8.47 -28.79
CA ASP A 654 24.42 7.05 -28.60
C ASP A 654 23.33 6.87 -27.52
N SER A 655 22.23 6.22 -27.92
CA SER A 655 21.14 5.77 -27.02
C SER A 655 21.55 4.59 -26.12
N SER A 656 22.82 4.16 -26.17
CA SER A 656 23.35 2.98 -25.48
C SER A 656 23.66 3.19 -24.00
N ASP A 657 23.57 4.42 -23.50
CA ASP A 657 24.00 4.77 -22.13
C ASP A 657 22.80 5.02 -21.17
N ALA A 658 21.57 4.94 -21.67
CA ALA A 658 20.37 5.12 -20.88
C ALA A 658 20.07 3.89 -20.02
N PHE A 659 19.83 4.10 -18.71
CA PHE A 659 19.43 3.01 -17.83
C PHE A 659 18.01 2.53 -18.13
N GLY A 660 17.83 1.22 -18.18
CA GLY A 660 16.52 0.57 -18.25
C GLY A 660 16.32 -0.48 -17.16
N PHE A 661 15.06 -0.80 -16.88
CA PHE A 661 14.70 -1.92 -15.99
C PHE A 661 15.10 -3.25 -16.64
N VAL A 662 15.80 -4.10 -15.88
CA VAL A 662 16.25 -5.42 -16.33
C VAL A 662 15.34 -6.51 -15.77
N LYS A 663 15.24 -6.61 -14.43
CA LYS A 663 14.46 -7.63 -13.72
C LYS A 663 14.29 -7.30 -12.25
N THR A 664 13.39 -8.01 -11.57
CA THR A 664 13.27 -7.99 -10.11
C THR A 664 13.88 -9.27 -9.53
N ILE A 665 14.80 -9.14 -8.58
CA ILE A 665 15.35 -10.25 -7.80
C ILE A 665 14.55 -10.37 -6.51
N ALA A 666 13.88 -11.51 -6.32
CA ALA A 666 13.22 -11.85 -5.07
C ALA A 666 14.25 -12.44 -4.07
N PRO A 667 14.05 -12.25 -2.75
CA PRO A 667 14.83 -12.98 -1.77
C PRO A 667 14.52 -14.47 -1.83
N GLN A 668 15.54 -15.31 -1.59
CA GLN A 668 15.30 -16.73 -1.35
C GLN A 668 14.43 -16.87 -0.09
N PRO A 669 13.42 -17.75 -0.06
CA PRO A 669 12.56 -17.92 1.09
C PRO A 669 13.39 -18.26 2.33
N GLN A 670 13.30 -17.40 3.36
CA GLN A 670 13.95 -17.64 4.65
C GLN A 670 13.30 -18.87 5.31
N ILE A 671 14.04 -19.98 5.37
CA ILE A 671 13.68 -21.09 6.25
C ILE A 671 14.00 -20.63 7.67
N ILE A 672 12.98 -20.26 8.44
CA ILE A 672 13.11 -20.01 9.88
C ILE A 672 13.31 -21.36 10.58
N GLY A 673 14.53 -21.90 10.46
CA GLY A 673 15.02 -23.00 11.26
C GLY A 673 15.70 -22.45 12.51
N ILE A 674 15.21 -22.88 13.68
CA ILE A 674 15.90 -22.73 14.96
C ILE A 674 17.38 -23.11 14.77
N GLN A 675 18.27 -22.25 15.27
CA GLN A 675 19.70 -22.53 15.37
C GLN A 675 19.91 -23.93 15.96
N THR A 676 20.25 -24.87 15.10
CA THR A 676 21.03 -26.05 15.46
C THR A 676 22.16 -26.13 14.44
N SER A 677 23.37 -26.22 14.98
CA SER A 677 24.64 -26.33 14.25
C SER A 677 24.52 -27.23 13.02
N VAL A 678 24.75 -26.70 11.82
CA VAL A 678 24.82 -27.49 10.59
C VAL A 678 26.23 -28.07 10.44
N PRO A 679 26.38 -29.40 10.34
CA PRO A 679 27.58 -30.00 9.75
C PRO A 679 27.52 -29.82 8.23
N THR A 680 28.62 -29.34 7.67
CA THR A 680 28.89 -29.23 6.25
C THR A 680 28.83 -30.60 5.55
N LYS A 681 27.71 -30.89 4.86
CA LYS A 681 27.65 -31.82 3.72
C LYS A 681 26.32 -31.63 2.97
N HIS A 682 26.39 -31.13 1.74
CA HIS A 682 25.25 -31.07 0.82
C HIS A 682 24.77 -32.49 0.52
N THR A 683 23.58 -32.85 1.02
CA THR A 683 22.85 -34.04 0.60
C THR A 683 21.45 -33.57 0.20
N SER A 684 21.03 -33.86 -1.04
CA SER A 684 19.66 -33.59 -1.49
C SER A 684 18.68 -34.49 -0.72
N ALA A 685 17.42 -34.06 -0.63
CA ALA A 685 16.38 -34.84 0.03
C ALA A 685 16.24 -36.22 -0.65
N LYS A 686 16.29 -37.31 0.12
CA LYS A 686 16.14 -38.66 -0.43
C LYS A 686 14.66 -38.93 -0.69
N LEU A 687 14.27 -38.98 -1.96
CA LEU A 687 12.92 -39.30 -2.38
C LEU A 687 12.58 -40.76 -2.07
N THR A 688 11.53 -40.98 -1.28
CA THR A 688 11.05 -42.32 -0.90
C THR A 688 9.86 -42.70 -1.78
N THR A 689 9.93 -43.83 -2.48
CA THR A 689 8.78 -44.29 -3.26
C THR A 689 7.66 -44.75 -2.33
N VAL A 690 6.43 -44.27 -2.56
CA VAL A 690 5.24 -44.72 -1.83
C VAL A 690 5.03 -46.21 -2.06
N HIS A 691 4.78 -46.96 -0.99
CA HIS A 691 4.60 -48.40 -1.06
C HIS A 691 3.34 -48.75 -1.84
N ARG A 692 3.45 -49.76 -2.72
CA ARG A 692 2.34 -50.30 -3.52
C ARG A 692 1.96 -51.66 -2.96
N MET A 693 0.68 -51.89 -2.71
CA MET A 693 0.19 -53.16 -2.18
C MET A 693 -1.23 -53.50 -2.66
N ARG A 694 -1.60 -54.76 -2.49
CA ARG A 694 -2.98 -55.23 -2.70
C ARG A 694 -3.60 -55.53 -1.35
N ILE A 695 -4.85 -55.13 -1.17
CA ILE A 695 -5.67 -55.47 -0.02
C ILE A 695 -6.77 -56.43 -0.46
N MET A 696 -7.20 -57.31 0.43
CA MET A 696 -8.20 -58.34 0.14
C MET A 696 -9.46 -58.18 0.99
N SER A 697 -9.40 -57.34 2.03
CA SER A 697 -10.47 -57.16 3.02
C SER A 697 -10.49 -55.74 3.59
N PRO A 698 -11.63 -55.29 4.14
CA PRO A 698 -11.71 -54.03 4.90
C PRO A 698 -10.73 -53.96 6.07
N GLU A 699 -10.45 -55.08 6.74
CA GLU A 699 -9.51 -55.16 7.86
C GLU A 699 -8.07 -54.83 7.46
N ASP A 700 -7.68 -55.13 6.21
CA ASP A 700 -6.37 -54.75 5.67
C ASP A 700 -6.26 -53.22 5.56
N PHE A 701 -7.34 -52.54 5.16
CA PHE A 701 -7.37 -51.08 5.07
C PHE A 701 -7.38 -50.43 6.47
N ASP A 702 -8.06 -51.03 7.46
CA ASP A 702 -8.01 -50.57 8.85
C ASP A 702 -6.58 -50.59 9.41
N GLN A 703 -5.76 -51.58 9.04
CA GLN A 703 -4.35 -51.60 9.41
C GLN A 703 -3.56 -50.46 8.75
N ILE A 704 -3.84 -50.16 7.48
CA ILE A 704 -3.23 -49.04 6.75
C ILE A 704 -3.58 -47.71 7.44
N LEU A 705 -4.84 -47.51 7.83
CA LEU A 705 -5.30 -46.34 8.57
C LEU A 705 -4.52 -46.14 9.88
N GLN A 706 -4.21 -47.23 10.60
CA GLN A 706 -3.44 -47.16 11.85
C GLN A 706 -1.97 -46.75 11.63
N THR A 707 -1.38 -47.08 10.47
CA THR A 707 -0.01 -46.67 10.16
C THR A 707 0.11 -45.19 9.79
N ALA A 708 -0.96 -44.57 9.29
CA ALA A 708 -1.01 -43.16 8.90
C ALA A 708 0.10 -42.71 7.92
N VAL A 709 0.51 -43.61 7.01
CA VAL A 709 1.47 -43.35 5.92
C VAL A 709 0.77 -43.56 4.56
N PRO A 710 1.11 -42.79 3.50
CA PRO A 710 0.54 -42.98 2.17
C PRO A 710 0.86 -44.35 1.60
N VAL A 711 -0.12 -44.93 0.91
CA VAL A 711 -0.03 -46.24 0.26
C VAL A 711 -0.80 -46.22 -1.06
N ILE A 712 -0.26 -46.83 -2.09
CA ILE A 712 -0.97 -47.08 -3.35
C ILE A 712 -1.57 -48.47 -3.32
N LEU A 713 -2.88 -48.55 -3.53
CA LEU A 713 -3.65 -49.78 -3.59
C LEU A 713 -3.86 -50.18 -5.06
N GLU A 714 -3.43 -51.39 -5.39
CA GLU A 714 -3.48 -51.91 -6.76
C GLU A 714 -4.53 -53.01 -6.92
N GLY A 715 -5.11 -53.11 -8.12
CA GLY A 715 -5.96 -54.24 -8.50
C GLY A 715 -7.36 -54.24 -7.88
N LEU A 716 -7.78 -53.12 -7.29
CA LEU A 716 -9.14 -52.94 -6.80
C LEU A 716 -10.09 -52.51 -7.93
N ALA A 717 -11.32 -52.99 -7.90
CA ALA A 717 -12.30 -52.69 -8.92
C ALA A 717 -13.01 -51.35 -8.63
N ILE A 718 -12.59 -50.27 -9.30
CA ILE A 718 -13.22 -48.94 -9.19
C ILE A 718 -14.39 -48.70 -10.18
N GLY A 719 -14.88 -49.77 -10.82
CA GLY A 719 -15.97 -49.74 -11.81
C GLY A 719 -15.49 -49.58 -13.26
N SER A 720 -16.42 -49.43 -14.21
CA SER A 720 -16.11 -49.30 -15.64
C SER A 720 -15.56 -47.92 -16.05
N CYS A 721 -15.39 -47.00 -15.10
CA CYS A 721 -14.93 -45.63 -15.35
C CYS A 721 -13.55 -45.57 -16.03
N THR A 722 -12.63 -46.48 -15.73
CA THR A 722 -11.28 -46.53 -16.32
C THR A 722 -11.28 -46.84 -17.82
N GLU A 723 -12.29 -47.55 -18.30
CA GLU A 723 -12.47 -47.88 -19.72
C GLU A 723 -13.35 -46.87 -20.43
N LYS A 724 -14.42 -46.41 -19.76
CA LYS A 724 -15.45 -45.58 -20.39
C LYS A 724 -15.14 -44.10 -20.47
N TRP A 725 -14.42 -43.52 -19.50
CA TRP A 725 -14.30 -42.05 -19.37
C TRP A 725 -13.34 -41.40 -20.40
N THR A 726 -13.59 -41.64 -21.69
CA THR A 726 -12.95 -40.94 -22.82
C THR A 726 -13.47 -39.51 -22.95
N ASP A 727 -12.82 -38.68 -23.77
CA ASP A 727 -13.27 -37.30 -23.97
C ASP A 727 -14.67 -37.24 -24.58
N GLU A 728 -14.95 -38.10 -25.56
CA GLU A 728 -16.26 -38.24 -26.20
C GLU A 728 -17.31 -38.67 -25.17
N TYR A 729 -17.01 -39.70 -24.38
CA TYR A 729 -17.93 -40.21 -23.36
C TYR A 729 -18.24 -39.17 -22.30
N LEU A 730 -17.23 -38.47 -21.78
CA LEU A 730 -17.41 -37.43 -20.76
C LEU A 730 -18.27 -36.28 -21.30
N LYS A 731 -18.09 -35.89 -22.57
CA LYS A 731 -18.90 -34.85 -23.22
C LYS A 731 -20.36 -35.29 -23.41
N GLU A 732 -20.58 -36.49 -23.92
CA GLU A 732 -21.92 -37.03 -24.18
C GLU A 732 -22.68 -37.33 -22.88
N THR A 733 -22.01 -37.92 -21.89
CA THR A 733 -22.64 -38.44 -20.66
C THR A 733 -22.98 -37.35 -19.64
N VAL A 734 -22.19 -36.26 -19.59
CA VAL A 734 -22.56 -35.08 -18.79
C VAL A 734 -23.65 -34.25 -19.49
N GLY A 735 -23.73 -34.35 -20.82
CA GLY A 735 -24.84 -33.84 -21.63
C GLY A 735 -24.92 -32.32 -21.80
N PRO A 736 -25.82 -31.84 -22.69
CA PRO A 736 -25.97 -30.42 -23.03
C PRO A 736 -26.61 -29.55 -21.93
N GLU A 737 -27.22 -30.15 -20.89
CA GLU A 737 -27.78 -29.40 -19.74
C GLU A 737 -26.70 -28.60 -18.97
N ARG A 738 -25.42 -28.92 -19.17
CA ARG A 738 -24.25 -28.20 -18.63
C ARG A 738 -23.44 -27.45 -19.70
N GLU A 739 -23.98 -27.16 -20.89
CA GLU A 739 -23.25 -26.46 -21.96
C GLU A 739 -23.11 -24.94 -21.78
N VAL A 740 -24.00 -24.28 -21.02
CA VAL A 740 -23.96 -22.82 -20.83
C VAL A 740 -23.53 -22.48 -19.40
N ASN A 741 -22.25 -22.13 -19.23
CA ASN A 741 -21.64 -21.62 -17.99
C ASN A 741 -21.91 -22.47 -16.72
N SER A 742 -21.61 -23.76 -16.75
CA SER A 742 -22.00 -24.69 -15.68
C SER A 742 -20.87 -25.18 -14.77
N VAL A 743 -19.60 -25.11 -15.20
CA VAL A 743 -18.46 -25.56 -14.38
C VAL A 743 -17.48 -24.42 -14.12
N ILE A 744 -17.01 -24.34 -12.89
CA ILE A 744 -16.00 -23.38 -12.44
C ILE A 744 -14.64 -24.05 -12.56
N VAL A 745 -13.77 -23.49 -13.39
CA VAL A 745 -12.42 -23.99 -13.63
C VAL A 745 -11.37 -22.94 -13.29
N HIS A 746 -10.20 -23.40 -12.88
CA HIS A 746 -9.04 -22.56 -12.67
C HIS A 746 -8.31 -22.49 -14.01
N GLN A 747 -8.15 -21.28 -14.55
CA GLN A 747 -7.39 -21.03 -15.78
C GLN A 747 -6.11 -20.27 -15.43
N SER A 748 -4.97 -20.76 -15.91
CA SER A 748 -3.68 -20.09 -15.75
C SER A 748 -2.93 -20.01 -17.07
N GLU A 749 -2.06 -19.00 -17.19
CA GLU A 749 -1.06 -18.94 -18.26
C GLU A 749 0.20 -19.73 -17.87
N SER A 750 0.42 -19.96 -16.57
CA SER A 750 1.51 -20.77 -16.03
C SER A 750 1.11 -22.23 -15.89
N SER A 751 2.09 -23.12 -16.02
CA SER A 751 1.90 -24.56 -15.79
C SER A 751 1.92 -24.92 -14.30
N TYR A 752 2.30 -24.00 -13.40
CA TYR A 752 2.18 -24.17 -11.95
C TYR A 752 1.12 -23.22 -11.41
N LEU A 753 0.12 -23.77 -10.71
CA LEU A 753 -0.90 -22.98 -10.03
C LEU A 753 -0.38 -22.63 -8.63
N ASP A 754 -0.40 -21.34 -8.27
CA ASP A 754 -0.01 -20.86 -6.95
C ASP A 754 -1.18 -20.14 -6.27
N PHE A 755 -1.60 -20.66 -5.12
CA PHE A 755 -2.73 -20.13 -4.37
C PHE A 755 -2.40 -18.84 -3.63
N ALA A 756 -1.15 -18.62 -3.21
CA ALA A 756 -0.80 -17.43 -2.44
C ALA A 756 -0.71 -16.19 -3.34
N THR A 757 -0.06 -16.31 -4.50
CA THR A 757 0.01 -15.24 -5.52
C THR A 757 -1.25 -15.15 -6.37
N LYS A 758 -2.11 -16.18 -6.36
CA LYS A 758 -3.33 -16.30 -7.17
C LYS A 758 -3.06 -16.07 -8.66
N ASN A 759 -2.05 -16.76 -9.19
CA ASN A 759 -1.64 -16.66 -10.59
C ASN A 759 -2.63 -17.28 -11.60
N PHE A 760 -3.86 -17.60 -11.18
CA PHE A 760 -4.92 -18.20 -11.98
C PHE A 760 -6.24 -17.45 -11.76
N LYS A 761 -7.18 -17.61 -12.69
CA LYS A 761 -8.52 -17.03 -12.62
C LYS A 761 -9.57 -18.12 -12.52
N TYR A 762 -10.61 -17.87 -11.73
CA TYR A 762 -11.83 -18.67 -11.77
C TYR A 762 -12.66 -18.22 -12.98
N ILE A 763 -12.90 -19.15 -13.90
CA ILE A 763 -13.76 -18.90 -15.05
C ILE A 763 -14.85 -19.95 -15.12
N THR A 764 -16.01 -19.54 -15.60
CA THR A 764 -17.12 -20.46 -15.83
C THR A 764 -17.18 -20.78 -17.32
N MET A 765 -17.28 -22.05 -17.68
CA MET A 765 -17.45 -22.49 -19.07
C MET A 765 -18.35 -23.73 -19.17
N GLY A 766 -18.76 -24.07 -20.39
CA GLY A 766 -19.45 -25.32 -20.66
C GLY A 766 -18.51 -26.51 -20.48
N PHE A 767 -19.01 -27.63 -19.92
CA PHE A 767 -18.19 -28.80 -19.63
C PHE A 767 -17.52 -29.38 -20.88
N GLY A 768 -18.23 -29.44 -22.02
CA GLY A 768 -17.64 -29.89 -23.28
C GLY A 768 -16.49 -29.01 -23.77
N LYS A 769 -16.65 -27.68 -23.70
CA LYS A 769 -15.57 -26.73 -24.03
C LYS A 769 -14.36 -26.89 -23.11
N PHE A 770 -14.59 -27.20 -21.84
CA PHE A 770 -13.52 -27.49 -20.89
C PHE A 770 -12.73 -28.73 -21.31
N VAL A 771 -13.43 -29.84 -21.62
CA VAL A 771 -12.80 -31.08 -22.10
C VAL A 771 -12.01 -30.83 -23.39
N ASP A 772 -12.59 -30.15 -24.37
CA ASP A 772 -11.88 -29.83 -25.63
C ASP A 772 -10.65 -28.95 -25.37
N SER A 773 -10.72 -28.03 -24.41
CA SER A 773 -9.60 -27.14 -24.08
C SER A 773 -8.43 -27.90 -23.45
N ILE A 774 -8.67 -28.80 -22.50
CA ILE A 774 -7.60 -29.58 -21.87
C ILE A 774 -6.97 -30.59 -22.82
N SER A 775 -7.75 -31.17 -23.74
CA SER A 775 -7.22 -32.06 -24.79
C SER A 775 -6.32 -31.32 -25.77
N ASN A 776 -6.55 -30.01 -25.95
CA ASN A 776 -5.68 -29.10 -26.70
C ASN A 776 -4.60 -28.43 -25.83
N GLN A 777 -4.14 -29.09 -24.77
CA GLN A 777 -3.10 -28.61 -23.85
C GLN A 777 -3.44 -27.30 -23.10
N GLY A 778 -4.73 -26.96 -23.00
CA GLY A 778 -5.20 -25.83 -22.22
C GLY A 778 -4.90 -26.02 -20.74
N LYS A 779 -4.25 -25.02 -20.13
CA LYS A 779 -3.84 -25.02 -18.71
C LYS A 779 -5.02 -24.74 -17.78
N LEU A 780 -5.92 -25.72 -17.69
CA LEU A 780 -7.16 -25.64 -16.93
C LEU A 780 -7.22 -26.73 -15.85
N TYR A 781 -7.85 -26.41 -14.73
CA TYR A 781 -8.09 -27.33 -13.63
C TYR A 781 -9.52 -27.26 -13.10
N LEU A 782 -10.20 -28.40 -13.05
CA LEU A 782 -11.52 -28.57 -12.47
C LEU A 782 -11.42 -29.36 -11.16
N ARG A 783 -11.95 -28.78 -10.09
CA ARG A 783 -12.41 -29.48 -8.89
C ARG A 783 -13.91 -29.28 -8.82
N SER A 784 -14.70 -30.35 -8.87
CA SER A 784 -16.15 -30.20 -8.78
C SER A 784 -16.59 -29.62 -7.43
N LEU A 785 -17.69 -28.88 -7.49
CA LEU A 785 -18.43 -28.37 -6.33
C LEU A 785 -19.85 -28.93 -6.39
N SER A 786 -20.59 -28.81 -5.29
CA SER A 786 -21.99 -29.20 -5.27
C SER A 786 -22.79 -28.45 -6.34
N ALA A 787 -23.57 -29.18 -7.14
CA ALA A 787 -24.38 -28.60 -8.20
C ALA A 787 -25.54 -27.72 -7.69
N GLN A 788 -26.05 -28.03 -6.49
CA GLN A 788 -27.22 -27.36 -5.90
C GLN A 788 -26.82 -26.22 -4.96
N SER A 789 -25.83 -26.42 -4.10
CA SER A 789 -25.30 -25.37 -3.23
C SER A 789 -23.78 -25.48 -3.03
N PRO A 790 -22.97 -24.89 -3.94
CA PRO A 790 -21.52 -24.90 -3.86
C PRO A 790 -20.94 -24.33 -2.55
N THR A 791 -21.69 -23.49 -1.84
CA THR A 791 -21.26 -22.81 -0.61
C THR A 791 -21.73 -23.49 0.67
N ASP A 792 -22.71 -24.39 0.61
CA ASP A 792 -23.33 -25.00 1.80
C ASP A 792 -23.18 -26.50 1.90
N THR A 793 -23.02 -27.20 0.77
CA THR A 793 -22.96 -28.66 0.73
C THR A 793 -21.67 -29.15 0.07
N PRO A 794 -20.97 -30.14 0.68
CA PRO A 794 -19.80 -30.76 0.06
C PRO A 794 -20.13 -31.36 -1.32
N SER A 795 -19.14 -31.44 -2.21
CA SER A 795 -19.32 -32.09 -3.50
C SER A 795 -19.51 -33.59 -3.31
N ASP A 796 -20.43 -34.16 -4.07
CA ASP A 796 -20.81 -35.57 -4.02
C ASP A 796 -21.05 -36.03 -5.45
N LEU A 797 -20.15 -36.88 -5.97
CA LEU A 797 -20.20 -37.37 -7.35
C LEU A 797 -21.57 -37.95 -7.71
N SER A 798 -22.24 -38.64 -6.79
CA SER A 798 -23.55 -39.27 -7.04
C SER A 798 -24.67 -38.25 -7.25
N LYS A 799 -24.59 -37.09 -6.59
CA LYS A 799 -25.57 -36.00 -6.70
C LYS A 799 -25.20 -35.03 -7.82
N ASP A 800 -23.92 -34.74 -7.94
CA ASP A 800 -23.39 -33.71 -8.83
C ASP A 800 -23.21 -34.22 -10.26
N TYR A 801 -22.92 -35.52 -10.44
CA TYR A 801 -22.73 -36.18 -11.73
C TYR A 801 -23.35 -37.59 -11.72
N PRO A 802 -24.68 -37.71 -11.56
CA PRO A 802 -25.35 -39.01 -11.39
C PRO A 802 -25.08 -39.98 -12.54
N THR A 803 -24.97 -39.48 -13.77
CA THR A 803 -24.67 -40.28 -14.96
C THR A 803 -23.26 -40.87 -14.94
N LEU A 804 -22.25 -40.09 -14.53
CA LEU A 804 -20.88 -40.59 -14.36
C LEU A 804 -20.73 -41.49 -13.14
N SER A 805 -21.50 -41.22 -12.08
CA SER A 805 -21.44 -42.01 -10.85
C SER A 805 -21.80 -43.48 -11.05
N ALA A 806 -22.60 -43.81 -12.07
CA ALA A 806 -22.94 -45.19 -12.40
C ALA A 806 -21.73 -46.04 -12.84
N ASP A 807 -20.67 -45.40 -13.33
CA ASP A 807 -19.45 -46.09 -13.79
C ASP A 807 -18.37 -46.19 -12.71
N PHE A 808 -18.49 -45.44 -11.62
CA PHE A 808 -17.49 -45.35 -10.55
C PHE A 808 -18.05 -45.90 -9.25
N ASN A 809 -17.37 -46.89 -8.68
CA ASN A 809 -17.72 -47.42 -7.35
C ASN A 809 -16.46 -47.51 -6.50
N LEU A 810 -16.55 -47.13 -5.22
CA LEU A 810 -15.49 -47.47 -4.28
C LEU A 810 -15.57 -48.97 -3.96
N PRO A 811 -14.43 -49.70 -3.98
CA PRO A 811 -14.39 -51.13 -3.69
C PRO A 811 -14.80 -51.43 -2.24
N ASN A 812 -15.36 -52.61 -1.98
CA ASN A 812 -15.85 -53.01 -0.66
C ASN A 812 -14.73 -53.05 0.39
N GLU A 813 -13.50 -53.32 -0.03
CA GLU A 813 -12.29 -53.27 0.78
C GLU A 813 -12.03 -51.87 1.38
N LEU A 814 -12.68 -50.82 0.85
CA LEU A 814 -12.66 -49.45 1.38
C LEU A 814 -13.97 -49.07 2.08
N GLU A 815 -14.69 -50.05 2.66
CA GLU A 815 -15.95 -49.82 3.38
C GLU A 815 -15.85 -48.70 4.43
N TYR A 816 -14.72 -48.62 5.15
CA TYR A 816 -14.48 -47.55 6.12
C TYR A 816 -14.59 -46.15 5.49
N VAL A 817 -14.03 -45.98 4.28
CA VAL A 817 -14.08 -44.71 3.53
C VAL A 817 -15.52 -44.36 3.20
N THR A 818 -16.30 -45.33 2.71
CA THR A 818 -17.71 -45.13 2.34
C THR A 818 -18.55 -44.76 3.55
N ASN A 819 -18.39 -45.47 4.67
CA ASN A 819 -19.17 -45.25 5.90
C ASN A 819 -18.84 -43.92 6.58
N ASN A 820 -17.63 -43.37 6.35
CA ASN A 820 -17.17 -42.12 6.95
C ASN A 820 -17.01 -40.99 5.91
N SER A 821 -17.60 -41.14 4.73
CA SER A 821 -17.43 -40.22 3.61
C SER A 821 -17.94 -38.81 3.95
N HIS A 822 -17.18 -37.80 3.52
CA HIS A 822 -17.48 -36.40 3.66
C HIS A 822 -17.75 -35.72 2.31
N SER A 823 -16.88 -35.94 1.32
CA SER A 823 -17.02 -35.37 -0.02
C SER A 823 -16.33 -36.22 -1.07
N ALA A 824 -16.85 -36.23 -2.29
CA ALA A 824 -16.31 -36.98 -3.42
C ALA A 824 -16.15 -36.11 -4.69
N PRO A 825 -15.24 -35.11 -4.70
CA PRO A 825 -15.04 -34.27 -5.86
C PRO A 825 -14.40 -34.98 -7.06
N LEU A 826 -14.95 -34.72 -8.26
CA LEU A 826 -14.33 -34.99 -9.54
C LEU A 826 -13.16 -34.02 -9.78
N ARG A 827 -12.00 -34.55 -10.15
CA ARG A 827 -10.77 -33.80 -10.44
C ARG A 827 -10.36 -34.04 -11.89
N ILE A 828 -10.35 -32.98 -12.70
CA ILE A 828 -9.86 -33.04 -14.09
C ILE A 828 -8.80 -31.96 -14.28
N ALA A 829 -7.61 -32.36 -14.70
CA ALA A 829 -6.49 -31.47 -14.93
C ALA A 829 -6.00 -31.58 -16.38
N GLY A 830 -5.80 -30.43 -17.05
CA GLY A 830 -4.89 -30.32 -18.19
C GLY A 830 -3.43 -30.28 -17.73
N PRO A 831 -2.47 -29.75 -18.52
CA PRO A 831 -1.04 -29.75 -18.18
C PRO A 831 -0.68 -28.70 -17.12
N VAL A 832 -1.23 -28.85 -15.92
CA VAL A 832 -1.05 -27.96 -14.77
C VAL A 832 -0.64 -28.73 -13.51
N THR A 833 0.26 -28.13 -12.75
CA THR A 833 0.75 -28.59 -11.45
C THR A 833 -0.02 -27.85 -10.36
N MET A 834 -0.58 -28.59 -9.41
CA MET A 834 -1.29 -28.04 -8.26
C MET A 834 -0.30 -27.50 -7.22
N TRP A 835 -0.62 -26.39 -6.57
CA TRP A 835 0.15 -25.89 -5.42
C TRP A 835 0.28 -26.96 -4.33
N LEU A 836 1.33 -26.85 -3.52
CA LEU A 836 1.52 -27.67 -2.33
C LEU A 836 0.47 -27.29 -1.28
N HIS A 837 -0.27 -28.26 -0.77
CA HIS A 837 -1.30 -28.06 0.25
C HIS A 837 -1.42 -29.29 1.16
N TYR A 838 -2.17 -29.16 2.25
CA TYR A 838 -2.64 -30.30 3.03
C TYR A 838 -4.16 -30.18 3.22
N ASP A 839 -4.80 -31.32 3.49
CA ASP A 839 -6.20 -31.40 3.87
C ASP A 839 -6.30 -31.92 5.31
N VAL A 840 -7.35 -31.49 6.03
CA VAL A 840 -7.54 -31.88 7.44
C VAL A 840 -8.13 -33.28 7.55
N MET A 841 -8.89 -33.70 6.54
CA MET A 841 -9.43 -35.05 6.43
C MET A 841 -8.53 -35.94 5.58
N ALA A 842 -8.50 -37.23 5.93
CA ALA A 842 -7.91 -38.25 5.09
C ALA A 842 -8.69 -38.39 3.77
N ASN A 843 -8.00 -38.84 2.73
CA ASN A 843 -8.64 -39.06 1.44
C ASN A 843 -8.05 -40.24 0.66
N VAL A 844 -8.86 -40.77 -0.26
CA VAL A 844 -8.41 -41.72 -1.27
C VAL A 844 -8.57 -41.10 -2.66
N LEU A 845 -7.46 -41.00 -3.38
CA LEU A 845 -7.42 -40.48 -4.74
C LEU A 845 -7.44 -41.65 -5.73
N CYS A 846 -8.60 -41.88 -6.34
CA CYS A 846 -8.79 -42.90 -7.38
C CYS A 846 -8.41 -42.33 -8.75
N GLN A 847 -7.32 -42.82 -9.33
CA GLN A 847 -6.85 -42.39 -10.64
C GLN A 847 -7.61 -43.15 -11.74
N ILE A 848 -8.32 -42.43 -12.60
CA ILE A 848 -9.23 -43.04 -13.59
C ILE A 848 -8.63 -42.99 -15.00
N ARG A 849 -8.05 -41.84 -15.38
CA ARG A 849 -7.46 -41.64 -16.70
C ARG A 849 -6.18 -40.82 -16.63
N GLY A 850 -5.21 -41.21 -17.46
CA GLY A 850 -3.89 -40.61 -17.52
C GLY A 850 -3.00 -41.01 -16.35
N GLN A 851 -1.71 -40.70 -16.44
CA GLN A 851 -0.76 -40.91 -15.35
C GLN A 851 -0.63 -39.62 -14.52
N LYS A 852 -0.66 -39.75 -13.20
CA LYS A 852 -0.50 -38.61 -12.27
C LYS A 852 0.65 -38.86 -11.31
N ARG A 853 1.56 -37.90 -11.23
CA ARG A 853 2.67 -37.90 -10.27
C ARG A 853 2.35 -36.99 -9.10
N LEU A 854 2.57 -37.48 -7.89
CA LEU A 854 2.43 -36.76 -6.65
C LEU A 854 3.72 -36.79 -5.85
N VAL A 855 4.01 -35.68 -5.19
CA VAL A 855 5.01 -35.62 -4.11
C VAL A 855 4.28 -35.31 -2.83
N LEU A 856 4.50 -36.14 -1.80
CA LEU A 856 3.88 -36.04 -0.50
C LEU A 856 4.94 -35.86 0.59
N PHE A 857 4.57 -35.21 1.69
CA PHE A 857 5.43 -34.98 2.83
C PHE A 857 4.69 -35.33 4.11
N PRO A 858 5.36 -35.96 5.09
CA PRO A 858 4.77 -36.20 6.39
C PRO A 858 4.46 -34.88 7.11
N PRO A 859 3.43 -34.82 7.98
CA PRO A 859 3.01 -33.59 8.65
C PRO A 859 4.12 -32.85 9.41
N HIS A 860 5.14 -33.56 9.91
CA HIS A 860 6.24 -32.94 10.65
C HIS A 860 7.16 -32.07 9.78
N ASP A 861 7.13 -32.21 8.45
CA ASP A 861 7.93 -31.41 7.53
C ASP A 861 7.33 -30.02 7.26
N ILE A 862 6.13 -29.73 7.79
CA ILE A 862 5.40 -28.47 7.57
C ILE A 862 6.24 -27.22 7.84
N MET A 863 7.15 -27.28 8.82
CA MET A 863 8.05 -26.19 9.22
C MET A 863 9.08 -25.82 8.15
N HIS A 864 9.35 -26.72 7.20
CA HIS A 864 10.34 -26.54 6.14
C HIS A 864 9.71 -26.21 4.78
N LEU A 865 8.38 -26.25 4.68
CA LEU A 865 7.65 -26.17 3.43
C LEU A 865 6.89 -24.84 3.24
N GLY A 866 7.22 -23.80 4.01
CA GLY A 866 6.73 -22.44 3.78
C GLY A 866 5.23 -22.22 4.03
N PHE A 867 4.65 -22.94 5.00
CA PHE A 867 3.25 -22.75 5.40
C PHE A 867 3.13 -21.63 6.44
N GLU A 868 2.35 -20.58 6.12
CA GLU A 868 2.05 -19.50 7.07
C GLU A 868 1.06 -19.96 8.17
N PRO A 869 1.09 -19.39 9.39
CA PRO A 869 0.19 -19.78 10.47
C PRO A 869 -1.30 -19.68 10.13
N GLY A 870 -1.94 -20.83 9.95
CA GLY A 870 -3.36 -20.94 9.61
C GLY A 870 -3.66 -20.86 8.10
N ALA A 871 -2.63 -20.98 7.25
CA ALA A 871 -2.76 -21.26 5.83
C ALA A 871 -2.67 -22.78 5.59
N SER A 872 -3.44 -23.28 4.61
CA SER A 872 -3.44 -24.69 4.21
C SER A 872 -2.67 -24.96 2.91
N SER A 873 -1.98 -23.95 2.37
CA SER A 873 -1.24 -24.02 1.11
C SER A 873 0.09 -23.28 1.20
N SER A 874 1.05 -23.69 0.37
CA SER A 874 2.37 -23.09 0.22
C SER A 874 2.65 -22.72 -1.25
N SER A 875 3.43 -21.66 -1.46
CA SER A 875 3.90 -21.22 -2.78
C SER A 875 5.15 -21.96 -3.27
N ILE A 876 5.69 -22.89 -2.48
CA ILE A 876 6.87 -23.66 -2.89
C ILE A 876 6.48 -24.63 -4.02
N ASN A 877 7.13 -24.47 -5.19
CA ASN A 877 7.02 -25.41 -6.29
C ASN A 877 7.99 -26.58 -6.12
N VAL A 878 7.57 -27.59 -5.35
CA VAL A 878 8.41 -28.75 -5.04
C VAL A 878 8.94 -29.43 -6.29
N PHE A 879 8.15 -29.57 -7.35
CA PHE A 879 8.57 -30.30 -8.55
C PHE A 879 9.78 -29.67 -9.28
N GLU A 880 9.94 -28.34 -9.21
CA GLU A 880 11.09 -27.64 -9.78
C GLU A 880 12.32 -27.67 -8.85
N HIS A 881 12.09 -27.84 -7.55
CA HIS A 881 13.10 -27.69 -6.50
C HIS A 881 13.43 -29.00 -5.75
N LEU A 882 13.01 -30.16 -6.24
CA LEU A 882 13.23 -31.46 -5.60
C LEU A 882 14.72 -31.76 -5.30
N GLN A 883 15.64 -31.17 -6.07
CA GLN A 883 17.09 -31.35 -5.92
C GLN A 883 17.75 -30.27 -5.05
N ASP A 884 16.99 -29.29 -4.59
CA ASP A 884 17.56 -28.16 -3.88
C ASP A 884 17.96 -28.53 -2.45
N PRO A 885 19.10 -28.02 -1.95
CA PRO A 885 19.57 -28.30 -0.59
C PRO A 885 18.59 -27.88 0.51
N TYR A 886 17.64 -26.98 0.24
CA TYR A 886 16.72 -26.49 1.26
C TYR A 886 15.66 -27.53 1.66
N LEU A 887 15.37 -28.50 0.78
CA LEU A 887 14.52 -29.67 1.10
C LEU A 887 15.27 -30.76 1.88
N SER A 888 16.58 -30.59 2.15
CA SER A 888 17.40 -31.63 2.82
C SER A 888 16.89 -32.05 4.21
N PHE A 889 16.10 -31.19 4.87
CA PHE A 889 15.46 -31.47 6.16
C PHE A 889 14.04 -32.03 6.03
N THR A 890 13.60 -32.33 4.80
CA THR A 890 12.29 -32.92 4.50
C THR A 890 12.44 -34.38 4.06
N HIS A 891 11.34 -35.10 4.13
CA HIS A 891 11.21 -36.53 3.89
C HIS A 891 10.18 -36.76 2.77
N PRO A 892 10.47 -36.35 1.52
CA PRO A 892 9.53 -36.43 0.43
C PRO A 892 9.24 -37.88 0.02
N TYR A 893 7.97 -38.15 -0.23
CA TYR A 893 7.44 -39.39 -0.77
C TYR A 893 6.94 -39.17 -2.20
N GLU A 894 7.23 -40.10 -3.11
CA GLU A 894 6.77 -40.05 -4.50
C GLU A 894 5.75 -41.14 -4.80
N ALA A 895 4.62 -40.73 -5.36
CA ALA A 895 3.61 -41.62 -5.91
C ALA A 895 3.41 -41.34 -7.40
N ILE A 896 3.47 -42.39 -8.22
CA ILE A 896 3.07 -42.35 -9.63
C ILE A 896 1.85 -43.25 -9.75
N LEU A 897 0.71 -42.67 -10.12
CA LEU A 897 -0.57 -43.35 -10.22
C LEU A 897 -0.90 -43.65 -11.67
N GLU A 898 -1.14 -44.94 -11.95
CA GLU A 898 -1.68 -45.44 -13.20
C GLU A 898 -3.23 -45.48 -13.17
N PRO A 899 -3.91 -45.53 -14.33
CA PRO A 899 -5.34 -45.79 -14.37
C PRO A 899 -5.72 -47.06 -13.59
N GLY A 900 -6.61 -46.93 -12.61
CA GLY A 900 -7.03 -47.99 -11.69
C GLY A 900 -6.37 -47.96 -10.32
N ASP A 901 -5.26 -47.21 -10.15
CA ASP A 901 -4.61 -47.06 -8.84
C ASP A 901 -5.45 -46.20 -7.89
N ILE A 902 -5.43 -46.55 -6.60
CA ILE A 902 -6.01 -45.74 -5.53
C ILE A 902 -4.89 -45.33 -4.57
N LEU A 903 -4.65 -44.03 -4.39
CA LEU A 903 -3.69 -43.52 -3.40
C LEU A 903 -4.43 -43.14 -2.12
N PHE A 904 -4.09 -43.80 -1.01
CA PHE A 904 -4.46 -43.34 0.32
C PHE A 904 -3.55 -42.19 0.76
N ILE A 905 -4.15 -41.05 1.11
CA ILE A 905 -3.49 -39.87 1.67
C ILE A 905 -4.02 -39.66 3.10
N PRO A 906 -3.20 -39.93 4.13
CA PRO A 906 -3.62 -39.72 5.51
C PRO A 906 -3.85 -38.23 5.82
N SER A 907 -4.63 -37.94 6.86
CA SER A 907 -4.88 -36.56 7.31
C SER A 907 -3.59 -35.78 7.52
N LEU A 908 -3.60 -34.50 7.14
CA LEU A 908 -2.50 -33.54 7.30
C LEU A 908 -1.24 -33.81 6.45
N TRP A 909 -1.23 -34.87 5.63
CA TRP A 909 -0.12 -35.08 4.69
C TRP A 909 -0.11 -33.99 3.62
N LEU A 910 1.04 -33.32 3.51
CA LEU A 910 1.22 -32.23 2.55
C LEU A 910 1.48 -32.86 1.18
N HIS A 911 0.83 -32.38 0.14
CA HIS A 911 0.93 -32.98 -1.18
C HIS A 911 0.75 -31.98 -2.32
N THR A 912 1.41 -32.27 -3.43
CA THR A 912 1.26 -31.59 -4.72
C THR A 912 1.15 -32.66 -5.81
N ALA A 913 0.47 -32.33 -6.90
CA ALA A 913 0.22 -33.27 -7.99
C ALA A 913 0.38 -32.59 -9.35
N LYS A 914 0.91 -33.33 -10.32
CA LYS A 914 0.94 -32.96 -11.74
C LYS A 914 0.58 -34.15 -12.63
N PRO A 915 -0.10 -33.93 -13.77
CA PRO A 915 -0.27 -34.96 -14.78
C PRO A 915 1.02 -35.15 -15.57
N GLU A 916 1.37 -36.42 -15.86
CA GLU A 916 2.53 -36.75 -16.71
C GLU A 916 2.09 -36.92 -18.18
N THR A 917 0.87 -37.38 -18.43
CA THR A 917 0.34 -37.66 -19.78
C THR A 917 -0.58 -36.56 -20.33
N GLY A 918 -0.33 -35.30 -19.96
CA GLY A 918 -1.06 -34.12 -20.46
C GLY A 918 -2.45 -33.88 -19.84
N VAL A 919 -3.32 -34.91 -19.81
CA VAL A 919 -4.64 -34.84 -19.15
C VAL A 919 -4.74 -35.93 -18.09
N SER A 920 -5.31 -35.58 -16.93
CA SER A 920 -5.63 -36.54 -15.88
C SER A 920 -7.04 -36.36 -15.34
N VAL A 921 -7.75 -37.50 -15.19
CA VAL A 921 -9.07 -37.58 -14.57
C VAL A 921 -8.98 -38.47 -13.34
N ALA A 922 -9.49 -38.01 -12.21
CA ALA A 922 -9.55 -38.75 -10.96
C ALA A 922 -10.78 -38.37 -10.15
N VAL A 923 -11.18 -39.25 -9.24
CA VAL A 923 -12.15 -38.94 -8.19
C VAL A 923 -11.42 -39.02 -6.87
N ASN A 924 -11.52 -37.97 -6.06
CA ASN A 924 -10.96 -37.98 -4.71
C ASN A 924 -12.11 -38.14 -3.71
N VAL A 925 -11.99 -39.06 -2.75
CA VAL A 925 -13.01 -39.26 -1.70
C VAL A 925 -12.42 -38.94 -0.35
N PHE A 926 -12.89 -37.85 0.25
CA PHE A 926 -12.53 -37.39 1.59
C PHE A 926 -13.42 -38.05 2.63
N PHE A 927 -12.83 -38.48 3.74
CA PHE A 927 -13.55 -39.15 4.82
C PHE A 927 -12.98 -38.79 6.18
N ARG A 928 -13.79 -38.96 7.22
CA ARG A 928 -13.37 -38.69 8.61
C ARG A 928 -12.65 -39.90 9.19
N ASP A 929 -11.41 -39.71 9.61
CA ASP A 929 -10.56 -40.70 10.27
C ASP A 929 -10.44 -40.45 11.79
N LEU A 930 -10.79 -39.25 12.27
CA LEU A 930 -10.80 -38.93 13.71
C LEU A 930 -12.21 -39.07 14.32
N LYS A 931 -12.31 -39.77 15.46
CA LYS A 931 -13.58 -39.89 16.22
C LYS A 931 -14.04 -38.56 16.83
N THR A 932 -13.09 -37.70 17.22
CA THR A 932 -13.34 -36.40 17.85
C THR A 932 -12.28 -35.39 17.44
N GLY A 933 -12.60 -34.09 17.47
CA GLY A 933 -11.63 -33.01 17.25
C GLY A 933 -11.91 -32.14 16.02
N TYR A 934 -12.78 -32.56 15.11
CA TYR A 934 -13.24 -31.68 14.04
C TYR A 934 -14.09 -30.52 14.58
N GLY A 935 -13.98 -29.35 13.94
CA GLY A 935 -14.76 -28.16 14.30
C GLY A 935 -16.28 -28.33 14.15
N VAL A 936 -17.04 -27.75 15.09
CA VAL A 936 -18.50 -27.64 14.97
C VAL A 936 -18.84 -26.56 13.93
N GLY A 937 -19.71 -26.87 12.98
CA GLY A 937 -20.17 -25.95 11.95
C GLY A 937 -19.84 -26.43 10.53
N ARG A 938 -20.01 -25.54 9.55
CA ARG A 938 -19.85 -25.86 8.13
C ARG A 938 -18.38 -26.04 7.77
N ASP A 939 -18.05 -27.17 7.16
CA ASP A 939 -16.83 -27.42 6.41
C ASP A 939 -17.25 -28.13 5.12
N VAL A 940 -17.18 -27.42 4.01
CA VAL A 940 -17.64 -27.89 2.69
C VAL A 940 -16.48 -28.52 1.90
N TYR A 941 -15.25 -28.19 2.26
CA TYR A 941 -14.06 -28.52 1.48
C TYR A 941 -13.20 -29.60 2.15
N GLY A 942 -13.34 -29.82 3.46
CA GLY A 942 -12.51 -30.75 4.24
C GLY A 942 -11.20 -30.13 4.75
N ASN A 943 -11.10 -28.80 4.74
CA ASN A 943 -9.86 -28.05 5.02
C ASN A 943 -9.96 -27.20 6.28
N ARG A 944 -11.09 -27.27 7.01
CA ARG A 944 -11.24 -26.50 8.24
C ARG A 944 -10.37 -27.13 9.33
N ASP A 945 -9.51 -26.31 9.92
CA ASP A 945 -8.66 -26.68 11.04
C ASP A 945 -9.42 -27.43 12.15
N LEU A 946 -8.73 -28.38 12.79
CA LEU A 946 -9.29 -29.09 13.95
C LEU A 946 -9.65 -28.09 15.06
N GLN A 947 -10.77 -28.35 15.73
CA GLN A 947 -11.33 -27.50 16.79
C GLN A 947 -10.31 -27.13 17.88
N PRO A 948 -9.44 -28.04 18.37
CA PRO A 948 -8.44 -27.70 19.36
C PRO A 948 -7.44 -26.65 18.84
N TYR A 949 -7.06 -26.71 17.56
CA TYR A 949 -6.16 -25.74 16.96
C TYR A 949 -6.86 -24.39 16.74
N GLU A 950 -8.10 -24.37 16.23
CA GLU A 950 -8.89 -23.13 16.12
C GLU A 950 -9.02 -22.43 17.49
N LYS A 951 -9.35 -23.20 18.53
CA LYS A 951 -9.44 -22.69 19.90
C LYS A 951 -8.08 -22.21 20.41
N GLY A 952 -7.02 -22.97 20.18
CA GLY A 952 -5.64 -22.58 20.53
C GLY A 952 -5.25 -21.25 19.91
N ARG A 953 -5.59 -21.00 18.63
CA ARG A 953 -5.36 -19.70 17.97
C ARG A 953 -6.15 -18.57 18.63
N GLN A 954 -7.39 -18.82 19.05
CA GLN A 954 -8.18 -17.83 19.79
C GLN A 954 -7.57 -17.55 21.17
N ASP A 955 -7.08 -18.58 21.86
CA ASP A 955 -6.46 -18.43 23.17
C ASP A 955 -5.11 -17.72 23.09
N ILE A 956 -4.30 -17.97 22.04
CA ILE A 956 -3.10 -17.17 21.74
C ILE A 956 -3.47 -15.69 21.59
N LYS A 957 -4.55 -15.36 20.87
CA LYS A 957 -5.01 -13.97 20.74
C LYS A 957 -5.42 -13.38 22.10
N LYS A 958 -6.08 -14.15 22.96
CA LYS A 958 -6.45 -13.70 24.32
C LYS A 958 -5.21 -13.47 25.19
N ILE A 959 -4.24 -14.38 25.14
CA ILE A 959 -2.97 -14.28 25.86
C ILE A 959 -2.25 -13.00 25.42
N ILE A 960 -2.05 -12.80 24.11
CA ILE A 960 -1.41 -11.59 23.58
C ILE A 960 -2.13 -10.33 24.07
N LYS A 961 -3.47 -10.32 23.96
CA LYS A 961 -4.30 -9.20 24.38
C LYS A 961 -4.21 -8.90 25.88
N ALA A 962 -4.00 -9.91 26.72
CA ALA A 962 -3.83 -9.72 28.16
C ALA A 962 -2.60 -8.87 28.52
N PHE A 963 -1.60 -8.84 27.63
CA PHE A 963 -0.39 -8.02 27.79
C PHE A 963 -0.48 -6.63 27.13
N ASP A 964 -1.59 -6.27 26.47
CA ASP A 964 -1.71 -5.00 25.70
C ASP A 964 -1.58 -3.74 26.57
N LYS A 965 -1.87 -3.85 27.87
CA LYS A 965 -1.73 -2.73 28.82
C LYS A 965 -0.32 -2.59 29.39
N LEU A 966 0.60 -3.50 29.08
CA LEU A 966 1.99 -3.44 29.55
C LEU A 966 2.89 -2.73 28.53
N PRO A 967 4.01 -2.14 28.98
CA PRO A 967 5.04 -1.62 28.08
C PRO A 967 5.53 -2.70 27.10
N LYS A 968 5.80 -2.33 25.84
CA LYS A 968 6.09 -3.29 24.77
C LYS A 968 7.29 -4.19 25.06
N ALA A 969 8.32 -3.68 25.74
CA ALA A 969 9.47 -4.49 26.17
C ALA A 969 9.07 -5.60 27.16
N VAL A 970 8.16 -5.29 28.09
CA VAL A 970 7.64 -6.24 29.08
C VAL A 970 6.71 -7.26 28.41
N GLN A 971 5.83 -6.80 27.52
CA GLN A 971 5.01 -7.69 26.68
C GLN A 971 5.89 -8.64 25.87
N ASN A 972 6.91 -8.14 25.16
CA ASN A 972 7.80 -8.96 24.36
C ASN A 972 8.59 -9.97 25.21
N PHE A 973 9.13 -9.55 26.36
CA PHE A 973 9.83 -10.43 27.28
C PHE A 973 8.95 -11.61 27.74
N TYR A 974 7.72 -11.33 28.22
CA TYR A 974 6.82 -12.37 28.69
C TYR A 974 6.23 -13.23 27.57
N LEU A 975 5.94 -12.65 26.39
CA LEU A 975 5.47 -13.43 25.24
C LEU A 975 6.57 -14.35 24.69
N GLN A 976 7.83 -13.91 24.66
CA GLN A 976 8.96 -14.78 24.33
C GLN A 976 9.14 -15.89 25.36
N ARG A 977 8.93 -15.59 26.66
CA ARG A 977 8.97 -16.60 27.72
C ARG A 977 7.87 -17.64 27.57
N LEU A 978 6.64 -17.22 27.29
CA LEU A 978 5.52 -18.11 27.01
C LEU A 978 5.77 -18.95 25.75
N ALA A 979 6.31 -18.37 24.68
CA ALA A 979 6.68 -19.12 23.48
C ALA A 979 7.71 -20.21 23.78
N ALA A 980 8.74 -19.90 24.58
CA ALA A 980 9.73 -20.88 25.02
C ALA A 980 9.11 -21.99 25.90
N GLU A 981 8.16 -21.65 26.78
CA GLU A 981 7.42 -22.65 27.57
C GLU A 981 6.56 -23.56 26.70
N PHE A 982 5.87 -23.01 25.70
CA PHE A 982 5.12 -23.79 24.73
C PHE A 982 6.03 -24.75 23.97
N GLN A 983 7.19 -24.28 23.51
CA GLN A 983 8.17 -25.11 22.81
C GLN A 983 8.75 -26.22 23.70
N GLN A 984 9.08 -25.91 24.95
CA GLN A 984 9.58 -26.90 25.92
C GLN A 984 8.53 -27.97 26.23
N LYS A 985 7.25 -27.58 26.34
CA LYS A 985 6.16 -28.53 26.59
C LYS A 985 5.78 -29.34 25.36
N SER A 986 5.86 -28.76 24.16
CA SER A 986 5.56 -29.49 22.91
C SER A 986 6.62 -30.54 22.55
N LEU A 987 7.87 -30.37 23.00
CA LEU A 987 8.93 -31.38 22.82
C LEU A 987 8.82 -32.58 23.79
N ASN A 988 7.96 -32.48 24.82
CA ASN A 988 7.70 -33.52 25.82
C ASN A 988 6.36 -34.26 25.60
N ILE A 989 5.65 -33.95 24.51
CA ILE A 989 4.42 -34.61 24.04
C ILE A 989 4.80 -35.43 22.83
#